data_AF-A0A849EY77-F1
#
_entry.id   AF-A0A849EY77-F1
#
_cell.length_a   1.000
_cell.length_b   1.000
_cell.length_c   1.000
_cell.angle_alpha   90.00
_cell.angle_beta   90.00
_cell.angle_gamma   90.00
#
_symmetry.space_group_name_H-M   'P 1'
#
loop_
_entity.id
_entity.type
_entity.pdbx_description
1 polymer ?
#
loop_
_entity_poly.entity_id
_entity_poly.type
_entity_poly.pdbx_seq_one_letter_code
_entity_poly.pdbx_strand_id
1 'polypeptide(L)'
;HVAAAFTRRGYASRPLSTPETITTDGTAMAGLMLLAPLASSTAFEWAQAAASSLKHGSSKGHALLCTVTRLDGGFGFTGKPVDHPEQGALAGLSKTAALEWDKIRCRAVDLSPDWPDEVAAEALAREIADYHATDDLEIGLSAEGRLTPRMTAEALSESIGPLQLSENDVVVVTGGARGVTAEAVAALARRTRCRLALLGRSPLPESEPDWLAGLQGEAHIKQAILKHDFNGSASSPRALAIACQRRMADRDILATLSGLQQAGLQVAYHAVDVRDAEAVRMTVERIRQEWGAVKAMIHGAGVLADHLLVDKQKHQFIEVYETKISGLASLLSATQQDPLRYVVLFSSIAARTGNPGQCDYAMANEALNKIGTQYALDHPQCKVLAINWGPWDGGMVTPSLKRVLEKRGVDLIPIAQGAAAMVAEMAQPAGGPVEIVIGGPLGMPALTDTQPTAEAVETQAEPAAMTQAAQRDIDATQCPVLQDHQLDGRPVVPFALMAEWLAHGALHANPGLRLHGIDELRLLNGIIFDHHQRRIQLMAGATARIGELFEVAVQIRDANGNGTSRIHSSAKAILADRLPPAPEFHENGHFNPSPNLRPLAEIYETVLFHGETLHGIKEIIRIGEQGITAHLQAAPSPDQWLTEPLRSRWIADPLVLDCAFQMAVIWCHEQRGQVCLPIYAAAYRQYRERFPAEGCTAVLEVIQTDAHKLTADITFLDQARKVIAVMKGYEAVIDQQLFKAFRVKAA
;
A
#
# COMPACT_ATOMS: atom_id res chain seq x y z
N HIS A 1 39.31 -0.07 3.17
CA HIS A 1 39.23 -1.55 3.19
C HIS A 1 38.24 -2.13 2.18
N VAL A 2 36.95 -1.73 2.19
CA VAL A 2 35.91 -2.27 1.27
C VAL A 2 36.32 -2.24 -0.20
N ALA A 3 36.75 -1.10 -0.73
CA ALA A 3 37.18 -1.01 -2.14
C ALA A 3 38.29 -2.02 -2.50
N ALA A 4 39.27 -2.21 -1.61
CA ALA A 4 40.35 -3.18 -1.83
C ALA A 4 39.84 -4.64 -1.81
N ALA A 5 38.88 -4.97 -0.94
CA ALA A 5 38.27 -6.30 -0.86
C ALA A 5 37.48 -6.66 -2.14
N PHE A 6 36.80 -5.69 -2.74
CA PHE A 6 36.12 -5.85 -4.04
C PHE A 6 37.10 -5.90 -5.21
N THR A 7 38.19 -5.10 -5.20
CA THR A 7 39.24 -5.18 -6.21
C THR A 7 39.93 -6.54 -6.25
N ARG A 8 40.16 -7.18 -5.08
CA ARG A 8 40.67 -8.56 -5.01
C ARG A 8 39.73 -9.58 -5.66
N ARG A 9 38.43 -9.27 -5.75
CA ARG A 9 37.40 -10.09 -6.41
C ARG A 9 37.13 -9.69 -7.87
N GLY A 10 37.97 -8.84 -8.45
CA GLY A 10 37.87 -8.46 -9.86
C GLY A 10 36.96 -7.27 -10.17
N TYR A 11 36.45 -6.56 -9.15
CA TYR A 11 35.63 -5.36 -9.36
C TYR A 11 36.48 -4.08 -9.42
N ALA A 12 36.25 -3.27 -10.44
CA ALA A 12 36.78 -1.91 -10.51
C ALA A 12 36.08 -1.04 -9.44
N SER A 13 36.77 -0.82 -8.32
CA SER A 13 36.19 -0.16 -7.13
C SER A 13 36.90 1.18 -6.87
N ARG A 14 36.13 2.23 -6.61
CA ARG A 14 36.64 3.57 -6.33
C ARG A 14 35.93 4.16 -5.09
N PRO A 15 36.66 4.61 -4.06
CA PRO A 15 36.05 5.39 -2.98
C PRO A 15 35.56 6.74 -3.52
N LEU A 16 34.36 7.15 -3.11
CA LEU A 16 33.76 8.42 -3.50
C LEU A 16 33.65 9.34 -2.28
N SER A 17 33.82 10.64 -2.49
CA SER A 17 33.82 11.64 -1.41
C SER A 17 32.67 12.63 -1.47
N THR A 18 32.13 12.96 -2.65
CA THR A 18 30.95 13.81 -2.79
C THR A 18 29.99 13.31 -3.89
N PRO A 19 28.65 13.43 -3.73
CA PRO A 19 27.68 12.91 -4.68
C PRO A 19 27.89 13.39 -6.13
N GLU A 20 28.41 14.60 -6.31
CA GLU A 20 28.71 15.21 -7.60
C GLU A 20 29.82 14.47 -8.38
N THR A 21 30.61 13.65 -7.69
CA THR A 21 31.65 12.81 -8.33
C THR A 21 31.09 11.57 -9.04
N ILE A 22 29.78 11.31 -8.90
CA ILE A 22 29.04 10.39 -9.76
C ILE A 22 28.75 11.15 -11.05
N THR A 23 29.66 11.03 -12.02
CA THR A 23 29.53 11.64 -13.33
C THR A 23 28.19 11.25 -13.96
N THR A 24 27.40 12.24 -14.37
CA THR A 24 26.19 12.07 -15.21
C THR A 24 26.52 11.63 -16.64
N ASP A 25 27.80 11.43 -16.96
CA ASP A 25 28.39 11.13 -18.27
C ASP A 25 28.02 9.75 -18.86
N GLY A 26 26.95 9.10 -18.39
CA GLY A 26 26.44 7.86 -18.97
C GLY A 26 27.31 6.62 -18.73
N THR A 27 28.29 6.68 -17.83
CA THR A 27 29.04 5.49 -17.40
C THR A 27 28.15 4.60 -16.53
N ALA A 28 28.06 3.32 -16.90
CA ALA A 28 27.27 2.32 -16.18
C ALA A 28 27.97 1.93 -14.87
N MET A 29 27.32 2.15 -13.73
CA MET A 29 27.79 1.69 -12.41
C MET A 29 27.19 0.32 -12.09
N ALA A 30 28.05 -0.64 -11.72
CA ALA A 30 27.61 -1.97 -11.28
C ALA A 30 27.04 -1.96 -9.86
N GLY A 31 27.43 -1.00 -9.02
CA GLY A 31 26.79 -0.80 -7.74
C GLY A 31 27.33 0.38 -6.93
N LEU A 32 26.52 0.85 -5.99
CA LEU A 32 26.86 1.85 -4.99
C LEU A 32 26.80 1.22 -3.59
N MET A 33 27.82 1.49 -2.78
CA MET A 33 27.85 1.09 -1.37
C MET A 33 27.90 2.32 -0.48
N LEU A 34 26.93 2.44 0.43
CA LEU A 34 26.82 3.52 1.40
C LEU A 34 27.23 2.98 2.76
N LEU A 35 28.41 3.38 3.23
CA LEU A 35 29.04 2.84 4.44
C LEU A 35 28.86 3.81 5.60
N ALA A 36 28.36 3.32 6.72
CA ALA A 36 28.33 4.09 7.95
C ALA A 36 29.76 4.30 8.55
N PRO A 37 30.01 5.37 9.33
CA PRO A 37 29.07 6.43 9.69
C PRO A 37 28.79 7.36 8.49
N LEU A 38 27.52 7.53 8.16
CA LEU A 38 27.05 8.40 7.10
C LEU A 38 25.75 9.04 7.55
N ALA A 39 25.66 10.37 7.48
CA ALA A 39 24.42 11.06 7.80
C ALA A 39 23.31 10.59 6.86
N SER A 40 22.12 10.35 7.41
CA SER A 40 20.97 9.83 6.65
C SER A 40 20.60 10.71 5.45
N SER A 41 20.69 12.03 5.59
CA SER A 41 20.47 12.99 4.49
C SER A 41 21.51 12.84 3.38
N THR A 42 22.77 12.63 3.74
CA THR A 42 23.86 12.38 2.77
C THR A 42 23.68 11.03 2.08
N ALA A 43 23.30 9.98 2.81
CA ALA A 43 23.00 8.68 2.21
C ALA A 43 21.86 8.76 1.18
N PHE A 44 20.81 9.51 1.50
CA PHE A 44 19.72 9.82 0.59
C PHE A 44 20.22 10.56 -0.68
N GLU A 45 21.04 11.60 -0.52
CA GLU A 45 21.62 12.35 -1.65
C GLU A 45 22.48 11.47 -2.56
N TRP A 46 23.29 10.57 -1.99
CA TRP A 46 24.07 9.61 -2.76
C TRP A 46 23.20 8.64 -3.56
N ALA A 47 22.15 8.10 -2.95
CA ALA A 47 21.21 7.21 -3.65
C ALA A 47 20.50 7.96 -4.79
N GLN A 48 20.07 9.20 -4.56
CA GLN A 48 19.43 10.04 -5.56
C GLN A 48 20.38 10.33 -6.74
N ALA A 49 21.62 10.74 -6.45
CA ALA A 49 22.63 11.03 -7.47
C ALA A 49 23.01 9.79 -8.30
N ALA A 50 23.07 8.61 -7.68
CA ALA A 50 23.43 7.37 -8.35
C ALA A 50 22.30 6.73 -9.17
N ALA A 51 21.05 7.14 -8.97
CA ALA A 51 19.88 6.48 -9.53
C ALA A 51 19.94 6.30 -11.05
N SER A 52 20.38 7.32 -11.79
CA SER A 52 20.50 7.26 -13.25
C SER A 52 21.60 6.30 -13.71
N SER A 53 22.78 6.36 -13.09
CA SER A 53 23.92 5.50 -13.42
C SER A 53 23.65 4.03 -13.06
N LEU A 54 23.01 3.77 -11.92
CA LEU A 54 22.59 2.42 -11.52
C LEU A 54 21.50 1.87 -12.44
N LYS A 55 20.52 2.69 -12.85
CA LYS A 55 19.51 2.30 -13.85
C LYS A 55 20.17 1.96 -15.18
N HIS A 56 21.13 2.76 -15.65
CA HIS A 56 21.90 2.44 -16.85
C HIS A 56 22.71 1.14 -16.69
N GLY A 57 23.36 0.93 -15.54
CA GLY A 57 24.06 -0.31 -15.21
C GLY A 57 23.15 -1.54 -15.23
N SER A 58 21.95 -1.42 -14.67
CA SER A 58 20.94 -2.48 -14.63
C SER A 58 20.44 -2.91 -16.01
N SER A 59 20.57 -2.04 -17.03
CA SER A 59 20.24 -2.40 -18.41
C SER A 59 21.30 -3.28 -19.09
N LYS A 60 22.52 -3.33 -18.53
CA LYS A 60 23.66 -4.10 -19.04
C LYS A 60 24.01 -5.32 -18.19
N GLY A 61 23.29 -5.57 -17.08
CA GLY A 61 23.57 -6.63 -16.11
C GLY A 61 22.90 -6.33 -14.76
N HIS A 62 23.44 -6.85 -13.65
CA HIS A 62 22.93 -6.55 -12.32
C HIS A 62 23.54 -5.26 -11.78
N ALA A 63 22.70 -4.31 -11.34
CA ALA A 63 23.13 -3.15 -10.56
C ALA A 63 22.77 -3.35 -9.07
N LEU A 64 23.58 -2.79 -8.17
CA LEU A 64 23.41 -2.93 -6.71
C LEU A 64 23.32 -1.57 -6.02
N LEU A 65 22.38 -1.40 -5.11
CA LEU A 65 22.48 -0.43 -4.01
C LEU A 65 22.66 -1.21 -2.71
N CYS A 66 23.77 -1.00 -2.02
CA CYS A 66 24.02 -1.61 -0.71
C CYS A 66 24.21 -0.53 0.35
N THR A 67 23.45 -0.59 1.42
CA THR A 67 23.74 0.17 2.64
C THR A 67 24.44 -0.72 3.64
N VAL A 68 25.37 -0.16 4.41
CA VAL A 68 26.18 -0.90 5.38
C VAL A 68 26.21 -0.17 6.70
N THR A 69 25.77 -0.85 7.76
CA THR A 69 25.78 -0.35 9.14
C THR A 69 26.76 -1.14 10.00
N ARG A 70 27.12 -0.57 11.15
CA ARG A 70 27.88 -1.27 12.21
C ARG A 70 27.14 -1.19 13.54
N LEU A 71 25.95 -1.80 13.60
CA LEU A 71 25.14 -1.86 14.81
C LEU A 71 25.66 -3.00 15.69
N ASP A 72 25.09 -4.19 15.59
CA ASP A 72 25.47 -5.37 16.39
C ASP A 72 25.77 -6.62 15.53
N GLY A 73 25.69 -6.50 14.20
CA GLY A 73 25.75 -7.62 13.26
C GLY A 73 24.40 -8.31 13.05
N GLY A 74 23.32 -7.76 13.60
CA GLY A 74 21.95 -8.26 13.49
C GLY A 74 20.90 -7.14 13.56
N PHE A 75 21.22 -5.94 13.08
CA PHE A 75 20.33 -4.77 13.02
C PHE A 75 19.78 -4.29 14.37
N GLY A 76 20.55 -4.47 15.44
CA GLY A 76 20.15 -4.13 16.82
C GLY A 76 19.24 -5.18 17.47
N PHE A 77 19.01 -6.33 16.84
CA PHE A 77 18.15 -7.39 17.37
C PHE A 77 18.89 -8.45 18.19
N THR A 78 20.22 -8.38 18.30
CA THR A 78 21.01 -9.35 19.09
C THR A 78 21.16 -8.95 20.56
N GLY A 79 20.72 -7.74 20.93
CA GLY A 79 20.77 -7.22 22.30
C GLY A 79 22.15 -6.73 22.74
N LYS A 80 23.11 -6.60 21.82
CA LYS A 80 24.42 -5.98 22.10
C LYS A 80 24.29 -4.44 22.04
N PRO A 81 25.02 -3.69 22.90
CA PRO A 81 25.05 -2.24 22.83
C PRO A 81 25.55 -1.72 21.48
N VAL A 82 25.01 -0.58 21.06
CA VAL A 82 25.30 0.09 19.79
C VAL A 82 25.64 1.56 20.05
N ASP A 83 26.78 2.01 19.52
CA ASP A 83 27.25 3.40 19.72
C ASP A 83 26.43 4.44 18.93
N HIS A 84 26.05 4.08 17.70
CA HIS A 84 25.40 4.98 16.73
C HIS A 84 24.12 4.34 16.17
N PRO A 85 23.06 4.18 16.99
CA PRO A 85 21.84 3.49 16.59
C PRO A 85 21.13 4.15 15.40
N GLU A 86 21.31 5.44 15.18
CA GLU A 86 20.74 6.19 14.06
C GLU A 86 21.18 5.67 12.69
N GLN A 87 22.30 4.95 12.61
CA GLN A 87 22.75 4.30 11.37
C GLN A 87 21.71 3.28 10.85
N GLY A 88 20.84 2.75 11.73
CA GLY A 88 19.72 1.90 11.34
C GLY A 88 18.83 2.50 10.25
N ALA A 89 18.75 3.84 10.16
CA ALA A 89 18.07 4.54 9.07
C ALA A 89 18.42 4.00 7.68
N LEU A 90 19.68 3.60 7.45
CA LEU A 90 20.15 3.15 6.16
C LEU A 90 19.43 1.88 5.67
N ALA A 91 18.88 1.05 6.54
CA ALA A 91 18.06 -0.09 6.12
C ALA A 91 16.73 0.39 5.50
N GLY A 92 16.11 1.44 6.06
CA GLY A 92 14.90 2.06 5.51
C GLY A 92 15.09 2.59 4.08
N LEU A 93 16.28 3.12 3.77
CA LEU A 93 16.65 3.56 2.42
C LEU A 93 16.63 2.39 1.42
N SER A 94 17.33 1.30 1.75
CA SER A 94 17.41 0.12 0.89
C SER A 94 16.05 -0.56 0.70
N LYS A 95 15.23 -0.62 1.76
CA LYS A 95 13.87 -1.16 1.70
C LYS A 95 12.97 -0.39 0.73
N THR A 96 12.93 0.94 0.85
CA THR A 96 12.13 1.77 -0.07
C THR A 96 12.71 1.77 -1.49
N ALA A 97 14.03 1.84 -1.65
CA ALA A 97 14.67 1.76 -2.96
C ALA A 97 14.37 0.44 -3.68
N ALA A 98 14.31 -0.70 -2.97
CA ALA A 98 13.96 -2.00 -3.53
C ALA A 98 12.55 -2.01 -4.15
N LEU A 99 11.61 -1.26 -3.56
CA LEU A 99 10.24 -1.14 -4.06
C LEU A 99 10.12 -0.18 -5.23
N GLU A 100 10.98 0.84 -5.31
CA GLU A 100 10.96 1.85 -6.36
C GLU A 100 11.82 1.49 -7.58
N TRP A 101 12.85 0.65 -7.41
CA TRP A 101 13.85 0.33 -8.44
C TRP A 101 13.87 -1.17 -8.77
N ASP A 102 12.90 -1.61 -9.57
CA ASP A 102 12.65 -3.01 -9.97
C ASP A 102 13.86 -3.78 -10.53
N LYS A 103 14.80 -3.11 -11.19
CA LYS A 103 16.00 -3.71 -11.80
C LYS A 103 17.28 -3.54 -10.99
N ILE A 104 17.23 -2.82 -9.86
CA ILE A 104 18.39 -2.60 -8.99
C ILE A 104 18.24 -3.52 -7.78
N ARG A 105 19.23 -4.39 -7.55
CA ARG A 105 19.27 -5.21 -6.34
C ARG A 105 19.59 -4.30 -5.17
N CYS A 106 18.69 -4.23 -4.19
CA CYS A 106 18.91 -3.45 -2.98
C CYS A 106 19.26 -4.38 -1.82
N ARG A 107 20.25 -3.98 -1.00
CA ARG A 107 20.71 -4.70 0.18
C ARG A 107 20.99 -3.74 1.33
N ALA A 108 20.68 -4.16 2.53
CA ALA A 108 21.16 -3.57 3.77
C ALA A 108 21.98 -4.63 4.49
N VAL A 109 23.21 -4.30 4.85
CA VAL A 109 24.13 -5.22 5.54
C VAL A 109 24.51 -4.62 6.88
N ASP A 110 24.31 -5.34 7.96
CA ASP A 110 24.78 -4.95 9.29
C ASP A 110 26.01 -5.78 9.66
N LEU A 111 27.13 -5.12 9.89
CA LEU A 111 28.40 -5.76 10.24
C LEU A 111 28.62 -5.65 11.74
N SER A 112 29.04 -6.74 12.37
CA SER A 112 29.39 -6.74 13.79
C SER A 112 30.45 -5.65 14.09
N PRO A 113 30.22 -4.82 15.12
CA PRO A 113 31.17 -3.79 15.51
C PRO A 113 32.48 -4.39 16.05
N ASP A 114 32.46 -5.64 16.51
CA ASP A 114 33.62 -6.36 17.08
C ASP A 114 34.68 -6.72 16.03
N TRP A 115 34.34 -6.68 14.74
CA TRP A 115 35.28 -7.03 13.67
C TRP A 115 36.22 -5.87 13.32
N PRO A 116 37.53 -6.11 13.15
CA PRO A 116 38.40 -5.13 12.50
C PRO A 116 37.90 -4.78 11.09
N ASP A 117 38.10 -3.54 10.65
CA ASP A 117 37.59 -3.03 9.36
C ASP A 117 37.98 -3.89 8.16
N GLU A 118 39.16 -4.51 8.18
CA GLU A 118 39.61 -5.40 7.12
C GLU A 118 38.80 -6.70 7.08
N VAL A 119 38.50 -7.29 8.23
CA VAL A 119 37.69 -8.51 8.36
C VAL A 119 36.26 -8.23 7.92
N ALA A 120 35.69 -7.12 8.41
CA ALA A 120 34.34 -6.68 8.06
C ALA A 120 34.21 -6.39 6.55
N ALA A 121 35.20 -5.72 5.95
CA ALA A 121 35.23 -5.46 4.52
C ALA A 121 35.33 -6.74 3.68
N GLU A 122 36.11 -7.71 4.12
CA GLU A 122 36.26 -9.00 3.43
C GLU A 122 34.98 -9.85 3.53
N ALA A 123 34.31 -9.83 4.70
CA ALA A 123 33.02 -10.49 4.90
C ALA A 123 31.92 -9.85 4.03
N LEU A 124 31.84 -8.52 3.99
CA LEU A 124 30.91 -7.79 3.11
C LEU A 124 31.16 -8.12 1.64
N ALA A 125 32.42 -8.08 1.19
CA ALA A 125 32.76 -8.37 -0.19
C ALA A 125 32.39 -9.80 -0.57
N ARG A 126 32.61 -10.77 0.34
CA ARG A 126 32.19 -12.16 0.15
C ARG A 126 30.68 -12.30 0.03
N GLU A 127 29.92 -11.68 0.93
CA GLU A 127 28.45 -11.75 0.92
C GLU A 127 27.86 -11.19 -0.38
N ILE A 128 28.41 -10.07 -0.87
CA ILE A 128 27.87 -9.41 -2.06
C ILE A 128 28.34 -10.06 -3.37
N ALA A 129 29.62 -10.43 -3.46
CA ALA A 129 30.22 -10.91 -4.71
C ALA A 129 30.20 -12.43 -4.86
N ASP A 130 30.39 -13.18 -3.78
CA ASP A 130 30.60 -14.64 -3.83
C ASP A 130 29.30 -15.42 -3.53
N TYR A 131 28.36 -14.83 -2.78
CA TYR A 131 27.11 -15.47 -2.35
C TYR A 131 25.92 -15.02 -3.20
N HIS A 132 25.28 -15.92 -3.95
CA HIS A 132 24.19 -15.58 -4.89
C HIS A 132 22.87 -16.32 -4.63
N ALA A 133 22.76 -17.08 -3.54
CA ALA A 133 21.64 -17.99 -3.31
C ALA A 133 20.43 -17.40 -2.55
N THR A 134 20.53 -16.16 -2.04
CA THR A 134 19.46 -15.56 -1.20
C THR A 134 19.00 -14.19 -1.67
N ASP A 135 17.68 -14.02 -1.79
CA ASP A 135 17.04 -12.75 -2.13
C ASP A 135 16.82 -11.81 -0.93
N ASP A 136 17.32 -12.17 0.26
CA ASP A 136 17.19 -11.37 1.47
C ASP A 136 17.68 -9.93 1.29
N LEU A 137 16.85 -8.98 1.70
CA LEU A 137 17.18 -7.55 1.66
C LEU A 137 18.09 -7.15 2.83
N GLU A 138 17.79 -7.64 4.04
CA GLU A 138 18.53 -7.34 5.27
C GLU A 138 19.41 -8.53 5.69
N ILE A 139 20.70 -8.29 5.86
CA ILE A 139 21.70 -9.32 6.13
C ILE A 139 22.61 -8.87 7.27
N GLY A 140 22.57 -9.55 8.41
CA GLY A 140 23.49 -9.36 9.52
C GLY A 140 24.67 -10.31 9.41
N LEU A 141 25.88 -9.82 9.67
CA LEU A 141 27.11 -10.61 9.64
C LEU A 141 27.90 -10.41 10.93
N SER A 142 28.13 -11.51 11.64
CA SER A 142 28.92 -11.54 12.86
C SER A 142 29.70 -12.86 12.98
N ALA A 143 30.44 -13.03 14.07
CA ALA A 143 31.17 -14.28 14.34
C ALA A 143 30.21 -15.48 14.51
N GLU A 144 28.98 -15.22 14.92
CA GLU A 144 27.89 -16.18 15.07
C GLU A 144 27.27 -16.61 13.72
N GLY A 145 27.61 -15.91 12.63
CA GLY A 145 27.24 -16.27 11.26
C GLY A 145 26.37 -15.23 10.57
N ARG A 146 25.63 -15.67 9.56
CA ARG A 146 24.70 -14.84 8.77
C ARG A 146 23.32 -14.85 9.40
N LEU A 147 22.79 -13.68 9.72
CA LEU A 147 21.45 -13.49 10.30
C LEU A 147 20.58 -12.68 9.34
N THR A 148 19.26 -12.89 9.40
CA THR A 148 18.29 -12.06 8.69
C THR A 148 17.08 -11.85 9.60
N PRO A 149 16.69 -10.58 9.87
CA PRO A 149 15.52 -10.32 10.68
C PRO A 149 14.25 -10.83 10.01
N ARG A 150 13.37 -11.44 10.80
CA ARG A 150 12.03 -11.90 10.39
C ARG A 150 11.02 -11.38 11.39
N MET A 151 9.88 -10.91 10.88
CA MET A 151 8.74 -10.65 11.74
C MET A 151 8.18 -11.99 12.20
N THR A 152 7.76 -12.07 13.45
CA THR A 152 7.02 -13.21 13.98
C THR A 152 5.67 -12.63 14.40
N ALA A 153 4.57 -13.22 13.94
CA ALA A 153 3.26 -12.83 14.46
C ALA A 153 3.27 -13.07 15.98
N GLU A 154 2.49 -12.34 16.77
CA GLU A 154 2.18 -12.70 18.15
C GLU A 154 0.72 -12.32 18.43
N ALA A 155 0.01 -13.13 19.23
CA ALA A 155 -1.35 -12.77 19.63
C ALA A 155 -1.30 -11.56 20.56
N LEU A 156 -2.14 -10.55 20.29
CA LEU A 156 -2.30 -9.43 21.19
C LEU A 156 -2.80 -9.95 22.54
N SER A 157 -2.05 -9.67 23.61
CA SER A 157 -2.43 -10.08 24.95
C SER A 157 -3.68 -9.33 25.40
N GLU A 158 -4.79 -10.06 25.62
CA GLU A 158 -6.03 -9.51 26.17
C GLU A 158 -5.90 -9.15 27.66
N SER A 159 -4.89 -9.71 28.34
CA SER A 159 -4.63 -9.46 29.76
C SER A 159 -3.91 -8.13 29.95
N ILE A 160 -4.64 -7.14 30.47
CA ILE A 160 -4.09 -5.81 30.71
C ILE A 160 -3.58 -5.70 32.15
N GLY A 161 -2.29 -5.99 32.37
CA GLY A 161 -1.61 -5.79 33.65
C GLY A 161 -1.67 -4.35 34.18
N PRO A 162 -1.35 -4.11 35.46
CA PRO A 162 -1.36 -2.75 36.01
C PRO A 162 -0.27 -1.90 35.34
N LEU A 163 -0.62 -0.66 35.00
CA LEU A 163 0.37 0.34 34.57
C LEU A 163 1.03 0.95 35.80
N GLN A 164 2.34 1.20 35.70
CA GLN A 164 3.09 1.91 36.74
C GLN A 164 2.95 3.43 36.57
N LEU A 165 1.72 3.93 36.47
CA LEU A 165 1.39 5.35 36.37
C LEU A 165 0.18 5.66 37.26
N SER A 166 0.19 6.83 37.85
CA SER A 166 -0.84 7.36 38.74
C SER A 166 -1.28 8.76 38.33
N GLU A 167 -2.29 9.30 39.00
CA GLU A 167 -2.81 10.66 38.76
C GLU A 167 -1.82 11.80 39.04
N ASN A 168 -0.75 11.51 39.79
CA ASN A 168 0.31 12.48 40.10
C ASN A 168 1.48 12.40 39.13
N ASP A 169 1.52 11.37 38.28
CA ASP A 169 2.60 11.17 37.33
C ASP A 169 2.37 12.00 36.06
N VAL A 170 3.45 12.60 35.56
CA VAL A 170 3.43 13.47 34.37
C VAL A 170 3.87 12.67 33.13
N VAL A 171 3.09 12.80 32.07
CA VAL A 171 3.39 12.24 30.74
C VAL A 171 3.58 13.37 29.74
N VAL A 172 4.78 13.45 29.16
CA VAL A 172 5.09 14.41 28.09
C VAL A 172 4.85 13.77 26.73
N VAL A 173 4.06 14.41 25.88
CA VAL A 173 3.61 13.84 24.60
C VAL A 173 3.90 14.81 23.47
N THR A 174 4.70 14.42 22.49
CA THR A 174 4.87 15.23 21.27
C THR A 174 3.85 14.82 20.22
N GLY A 175 3.22 15.78 19.56
CA GLY A 175 2.17 15.50 18.57
C GLY A 175 0.88 14.95 19.16
N GLY A 176 0.67 15.08 20.48
CA GLY A 176 -0.45 14.49 21.21
C GLY A 176 -1.75 15.27 21.21
N ALA A 177 -1.82 16.42 20.54
CA ALA A 177 -3.02 17.26 20.52
C ALA A 177 -3.97 16.97 19.36
N ARG A 178 -3.57 16.11 18.40
CA ARG A 178 -4.34 15.78 17.20
C ARG A 178 -4.11 14.33 16.77
N GLY A 179 -5.04 13.80 15.96
CA GLY A 179 -4.88 12.52 15.27
C GLY A 179 -4.72 11.31 16.20
N VAL A 180 -4.07 10.26 15.69
CA VAL A 180 -3.96 8.96 16.38
C VAL A 180 -3.22 9.03 17.71
N THR A 181 -2.22 9.91 17.82
CA THR A 181 -1.49 10.13 19.08
C THR A 181 -2.41 10.68 20.17
N ALA A 182 -3.29 11.63 19.83
CA ALA A 182 -4.26 12.18 20.79
C ALA A 182 -5.20 11.12 21.35
N GLU A 183 -5.68 10.23 20.50
CA GLU A 183 -6.59 9.13 20.89
C GLU A 183 -5.89 8.10 21.77
N ALA A 184 -4.64 7.75 21.44
CA ALA A 184 -3.83 6.85 22.22
C ALA A 184 -3.53 7.41 23.62
N VAL A 185 -3.17 8.70 23.74
CA VAL A 185 -2.90 9.31 25.04
C VAL A 185 -4.16 9.58 25.85
N ALA A 186 -5.30 9.82 25.19
CA ALA A 186 -6.60 9.86 25.85
C ALA A 186 -6.96 8.49 26.45
N ALA A 187 -6.73 7.40 25.72
CA ALA A 187 -6.95 6.04 26.25
C ALA A 187 -6.05 5.74 27.46
N LEU A 188 -4.77 6.13 27.41
CA LEU A 188 -3.85 6.02 28.55
C LEU A 188 -4.35 6.80 29.76
N ALA A 189 -4.66 8.09 29.59
CA ALA A 189 -5.05 8.96 30.69
C ALA A 189 -6.41 8.59 31.29
N ARG A 190 -7.37 8.08 30.51
CA ARG A 190 -8.63 7.53 31.05
C ARG A 190 -8.39 6.37 32.01
N ARG A 191 -7.33 5.60 31.79
CA ARG A 191 -6.98 4.43 32.61
C ARG A 191 -6.15 4.79 33.84
N THR A 192 -5.20 5.71 33.73
CA THR A 192 -4.22 6.03 34.80
C THR A 192 -4.54 7.32 35.54
N ARG A 193 -5.38 8.19 34.97
CA ARG A 193 -5.65 9.57 35.41
C ARG A 193 -4.41 10.47 35.42
N CYS A 194 -3.31 10.07 34.75
CA CYS A 194 -2.06 10.84 34.73
C CYS A 194 -2.23 12.23 34.12
N ARG A 195 -1.29 13.14 34.44
CA ARG A 195 -1.25 14.51 33.89
C ARG A 195 -0.60 14.49 32.51
N LEU A 196 -1.23 15.14 31.53
CA LEU A 196 -0.78 15.16 30.15
C LEU A 196 -0.20 16.52 29.75
N ALA A 197 1.08 16.57 29.39
CA ALA A 197 1.72 17.74 28.79
C ALA A 197 1.89 17.50 27.28
N LEU A 198 1.01 18.10 26.49
CA LEU A 198 0.96 17.93 25.03
C LEU A 198 1.81 19.01 24.35
N LEU A 199 2.81 18.61 23.58
CA LEU A 199 3.71 19.50 22.84
C LEU A 199 3.39 19.43 21.34
N GLY A 200 3.24 20.59 20.70
CA GLY A 200 3.00 20.69 19.26
C GLY A 200 3.40 22.04 18.69
N ARG A 201 3.67 22.11 17.38
CA ARG A 201 4.13 23.36 16.73
C ARG A 201 3.04 24.43 16.59
N SER A 202 1.78 24.02 16.51
CA SER A 202 0.68 24.97 16.36
C SER A 202 0.57 25.84 17.61
N PRO A 203 0.29 27.15 17.48
CA PRO A 203 -0.04 27.97 18.64
C PRO A 203 -1.28 27.39 19.34
N LEU A 204 -1.42 27.64 20.65
CA LEU A 204 -2.65 27.31 21.36
C LEU A 204 -3.82 28.09 20.71
N PRO A 205 -4.85 27.43 20.18
CA PRO A 205 -5.94 28.13 19.51
C PRO A 205 -6.77 28.94 20.50
N GLU A 206 -7.30 30.07 20.03
CA GLU A 206 -8.43 30.75 20.68
C GLU A 206 -9.71 29.93 20.50
N SER A 207 -10.82 30.34 21.14
CA SER A 207 -12.12 29.70 20.93
C SER A 207 -12.51 29.64 19.45
N GLU A 208 -13.11 28.52 19.04
CA GLU A 208 -13.59 28.37 17.67
C GLU A 208 -14.61 29.47 17.33
N PRO A 209 -14.48 30.17 16.17
CA PRO A 209 -15.43 31.20 15.80
C PRO A 209 -16.85 30.65 15.57
N ASP A 210 -17.87 31.39 16.00
CA ASP A 210 -19.29 30.99 15.89
C ASP A 210 -19.72 30.65 14.45
N TRP A 211 -19.16 31.32 13.44
CA TRP A 211 -19.46 31.07 12.03
C TRP A 211 -18.89 29.74 11.50
N LEU A 212 -17.89 29.20 12.20
CA LEU A 212 -17.26 27.92 11.87
C LEU A 212 -17.87 26.80 12.73
N ALA A 213 -18.28 27.13 13.96
CA ALA A 213 -18.90 26.21 14.90
C ALA A 213 -20.11 25.48 14.27
N GLY A 214 -20.16 24.16 14.47
CA GLY A 214 -21.24 23.32 13.95
C GLY A 214 -21.18 22.97 12.46
N LEU A 215 -20.31 23.60 11.66
CA LEU A 215 -20.13 23.23 10.26
C LEU A 215 -19.41 21.89 10.13
N GLN A 216 -20.00 21.01 9.31
CA GLN A 216 -19.47 19.68 8.99
C GLN A 216 -19.25 19.56 7.48
N GLY A 217 -18.25 18.75 7.11
CA GLY A 217 -17.88 18.52 5.72
C GLY A 217 -16.91 19.57 5.17
N GLU A 218 -15.91 19.09 4.43
CA GLU A 218 -14.80 19.89 3.94
C GLU A 218 -15.25 21.05 3.04
N ALA A 219 -16.28 20.85 2.22
CA ALA A 219 -16.80 21.88 1.32
C ALA A 219 -17.39 23.08 2.08
N HIS A 220 -18.23 22.85 3.10
CA HIS A 220 -18.85 23.92 3.88
C HIS A 220 -17.80 24.68 4.70
N ILE A 221 -16.84 23.96 5.29
CA ILE A 221 -15.73 24.56 6.04
C ILE A 221 -14.88 25.44 5.11
N LYS A 222 -14.51 24.95 3.92
CA LYS A 222 -13.75 25.73 2.92
C LYS A 222 -14.51 26.98 2.48
N GLN A 223 -15.81 26.88 2.23
CA GLN A 223 -16.63 28.03 1.83
C GLN A 223 -16.73 29.08 2.95
N ALA A 224 -16.91 28.64 4.20
CA ALA A 224 -16.97 29.54 5.35
C ALA A 224 -15.63 30.26 5.56
N ILE A 225 -14.51 29.54 5.46
CA ILE A 225 -13.17 30.12 5.57
C ILE A 225 -12.91 31.10 4.42
N LEU A 226 -13.27 30.76 3.18
CA LEU A 226 -13.15 31.68 2.05
C LEU A 226 -13.95 32.97 2.29
N LYS A 227 -15.16 32.86 2.82
CA LYS A 227 -16.02 34.01 3.11
C LYS A 227 -15.47 34.89 4.24
N HIS A 228 -15.04 34.29 5.35
CA HIS A 228 -14.73 35.01 6.58
C HIS A 228 -13.24 35.37 6.73
N ASP A 229 -12.32 34.50 6.32
CA ASP A 229 -10.87 34.76 6.41
C ASP A 229 -10.32 35.48 5.17
N PHE A 230 -11.03 35.39 4.02
CA PHE A 230 -10.59 35.98 2.74
C PHE A 230 -11.61 36.92 2.10
N ASN A 231 -12.68 37.31 2.80
CA ASN A 231 -13.74 38.20 2.27
C ASN A 231 -14.33 37.73 0.92
N GLY A 232 -14.38 36.42 0.69
CA GLY A 232 -14.92 35.81 -0.52
C GLY A 232 -13.91 35.53 -1.64
N SER A 233 -12.64 35.96 -1.52
CA SER A 233 -11.63 35.70 -2.55
C SER A 233 -10.24 35.51 -1.96
N ALA A 234 -9.70 34.29 -2.07
CA ALA A 234 -8.34 33.98 -1.64
C ALA A 234 -7.31 34.37 -2.70
N SER A 235 -6.12 34.81 -2.26
CA SER A 235 -5.01 35.19 -3.14
C SER A 235 -4.46 34.02 -3.98
N SER A 236 -4.67 32.77 -3.53
CA SER A 236 -4.39 31.55 -4.30
C SER A 236 -5.11 30.33 -3.69
N PRO A 237 -5.30 29.24 -4.45
CA PRO A 237 -5.78 27.97 -3.91
C PRO A 237 -4.91 27.43 -2.76
N ARG A 238 -3.60 27.64 -2.83
CA ARG A 238 -2.65 27.24 -1.78
C ARG A 238 -2.86 28.03 -0.49
N ALA A 239 -3.11 29.33 -0.58
CA ALA A 239 -3.39 30.16 0.60
C ALA A 239 -4.66 29.71 1.32
N LEU A 240 -5.73 29.42 0.57
CA LEU A 240 -6.98 28.88 1.13
C LEU A 240 -6.75 27.51 1.78
N ALA A 241 -6.00 26.62 1.13
CA ALA A 241 -5.69 25.29 1.67
C ALA A 241 -4.92 25.37 3.00
N ILE A 242 -3.92 26.26 3.09
CA ILE A 242 -3.17 26.50 4.33
C ILE A 242 -4.09 27.02 5.45
N ALA A 243 -4.95 27.99 5.15
CA ALA A 243 -5.90 28.51 6.13
C ALA A 243 -6.90 27.43 6.60
N CYS A 244 -7.41 26.61 5.68
CA CYS A 244 -8.28 25.48 6.01
C CYS A 244 -7.58 24.46 6.91
N GLN A 245 -6.36 24.07 6.55
CA GLN A 245 -5.55 23.16 7.36
C GLN A 245 -5.30 23.71 8.76
N ARG A 246 -5.04 25.01 8.88
CA ARG A 246 -4.87 25.69 10.18
C ARG A 246 -6.16 25.67 11.01
N ARG A 247 -7.29 26.09 10.46
CA ARG A 247 -8.59 26.12 11.17
C ARG A 247 -9.03 24.72 11.60
N MET A 248 -8.82 23.71 10.75
CA MET A 248 -9.08 22.31 11.11
C MET A 248 -8.15 21.83 12.23
N ALA A 249 -6.86 22.18 12.18
CA ALA A 249 -5.93 21.87 13.26
C ALA A 249 -6.33 22.52 14.59
N ASP A 250 -6.77 23.78 14.55
CA ASP A 250 -7.25 24.51 15.72
C ASP A 250 -8.46 23.81 16.35
N ARG A 251 -9.44 23.43 15.51
CA ARG A 251 -10.62 22.64 15.93
C ARG A 251 -10.22 21.31 16.58
N ASP A 252 -9.31 20.55 15.96
CA ASP A 252 -8.85 19.25 16.49
C ASP A 252 -8.21 19.41 17.88
N ILE A 253 -7.36 20.44 18.06
CA ILE A 253 -6.68 20.73 19.33
C ILE A 253 -7.71 21.09 20.40
N LEU A 254 -8.63 22.01 20.10
CA LEU A 254 -9.68 22.42 21.04
C LEU A 254 -10.58 21.25 21.44
N ALA A 255 -10.98 20.42 20.48
CA ALA A 255 -11.79 19.24 20.73
C ALA A 255 -11.08 18.23 21.64
N THR A 256 -9.79 17.98 21.38
CA THR A 256 -8.96 17.08 22.20
C THR A 256 -8.83 17.61 23.64
N LEU A 257 -8.46 18.88 23.80
CA LEU A 257 -8.28 19.49 25.12
C LEU A 257 -9.59 19.51 25.91
N SER A 258 -10.68 19.95 25.29
CA SER A 258 -12.01 19.97 25.90
C SER A 258 -12.48 18.57 26.30
N GLY A 259 -12.31 17.57 25.42
CA GLY A 259 -12.69 16.18 25.71
C GLY A 259 -11.92 15.57 26.88
N LEU A 260 -10.62 15.85 27.00
CA LEU A 260 -9.80 15.42 28.13
C LEU A 260 -10.21 16.11 29.43
N GLN A 261 -10.43 17.43 29.39
CA GLN A 261 -10.87 18.22 30.55
C GLN A 261 -12.26 17.80 31.05
N GLN A 262 -13.20 17.56 30.14
CA GLN A 262 -14.56 17.08 30.48
C GLN A 262 -14.54 15.67 31.10
N ALA A 263 -13.55 14.84 30.76
CA ALA A 263 -13.30 13.56 31.43
C ALA A 263 -12.65 13.71 32.82
N GLY A 264 -12.40 14.94 33.28
CA GLY A 264 -11.75 15.25 34.55
C GLY A 264 -10.24 14.99 34.53
N LEU A 265 -9.61 14.98 33.36
CA LEU A 265 -8.17 14.75 33.21
C LEU A 265 -7.42 16.08 33.21
N GLN A 266 -6.24 16.09 33.83
CA GLN A 266 -5.36 17.26 33.83
C GLN A 266 -4.52 17.27 32.54
N VAL A 267 -4.71 18.30 31.72
CA VAL A 267 -4.02 18.45 30.44
C VAL A 267 -3.57 19.90 30.22
N ALA A 268 -2.38 20.07 29.66
CA ALA A 268 -1.85 21.34 29.21
C ALA A 268 -1.24 21.18 27.82
N TYR A 269 -1.43 22.19 26.98
CA TYR A 269 -0.85 22.26 25.66
C TYR A 269 0.26 23.31 25.60
N HIS A 270 1.38 22.96 25.01
CA HIS A 270 2.55 23.81 24.86
C HIS A 270 2.93 23.91 23.39
N ALA A 271 2.87 25.14 22.87
CA ALA A 271 3.29 25.44 21.50
C ALA A 271 4.83 25.45 21.44
N VAL A 272 5.42 24.37 20.92
CA VAL A 272 6.87 24.20 20.80
C VAL A 272 7.21 23.35 19.58
N ASP A 273 8.22 23.76 18.82
CA ASP A 273 8.83 22.90 17.80
C ASP A 273 9.80 21.93 18.48
N VAL A 274 9.51 20.64 18.37
CA VAL A 274 10.33 19.59 19.02
C VAL A 274 11.76 19.53 18.47
N ARG A 275 12.01 20.12 17.29
CA ARG A 275 13.34 20.24 16.70
C ARG A 275 14.18 21.34 17.38
N ASP A 276 13.56 22.23 18.16
CA ASP A 276 14.24 23.24 18.97
C ASP A 276 14.54 22.67 20.36
N ALA A 277 15.75 22.12 20.52
CA ALA A 277 16.17 21.46 21.76
C ALA A 277 16.10 22.38 22.99
N GLU A 278 16.40 23.66 22.83
CA GLU A 278 16.39 24.62 23.93
C GLU A 278 14.96 24.98 24.34
N ALA A 279 14.07 25.20 23.37
CA ALA A 279 12.66 25.43 23.64
C ALA A 279 11.99 24.21 24.31
N VAL A 280 12.33 22.99 23.88
CA VAL A 280 11.87 21.75 24.52
C VAL A 280 12.38 21.67 25.95
N ARG A 281 13.68 21.89 26.18
CA ARG A 281 14.30 21.87 27.52
C ARG A 281 13.61 22.85 28.47
N MET A 282 13.40 24.09 28.04
CA MET A 282 12.72 25.12 28.84
C MET A 282 11.26 24.75 29.13
N THR A 283 10.57 24.16 28.16
CA THR A 283 9.18 23.71 28.32
C THR A 283 9.07 22.57 29.34
N VAL A 284 9.94 21.55 29.24
CA VAL A 284 9.97 20.42 30.16
C VAL A 284 10.37 20.85 31.58
N GLU A 285 11.32 21.77 31.72
CA GLU A 285 11.69 22.35 33.03
C GLU A 285 10.49 23.06 33.70
N ARG A 286 9.74 23.85 32.95
CA ARG A 286 8.52 24.51 33.48
C ARG A 286 7.46 23.47 33.88
N ILE A 287 7.24 22.44 33.06
CA ILE A 287 6.32 21.33 33.41
C ILE A 287 6.77 20.65 34.70
N ARG A 288 8.08 20.43 34.86
CA ARG A 288 8.66 19.81 36.06
C ARG A 288 8.42 20.65 37.31
N GLN A 289 8.57 21.97 37.20
CA GLN A 289 8.32 22.92 38.30
C GLN A 289 6.83 22.98 38.69
N GLU A 290 5.92 22.92 37.70
CA GLU A 290 4.48 23.03 37.94
C GLU A 290 3.86 21.71 38.42
N TRP A 291 4.23 20.58 37.81
CA TRP A 291 3.53 19.31 37.99
C TRP A 291 4.38 18.18 38.58
N GLY A 292 5.71 18.35 38.64
CA GLY A 292 6.65 17.34 39.13
C GLY A 292 7.37 16.58 38.01
N ALA A 293 8.23 15.64 38.41
CA ALA A 293 9.10 14.89 37.50
C ALA A 293 8.33 14.08 36.46
N VAL A 294 8.87 14.01 35.25
CA VAL A 294 8.29 13.24 34.14
C VAL A 294 8.45 11.74 34.42
N LYS A 295 7.40 10.95 34.17
CA LYS A 295 7.43 9.48 34.36
C LYS A 295 7.23 8.72 33.07
N ALA A 296 6.70 9.35 32.05
CA ALA A 296 6.59 8.75 30.74
C ALA A 296 6.75 9.80 29.65
N MET A 297 7.30 9.37 28.52
CA MET A 297 7.27 10.15 27.30
C MET A 297 6.64 9.35 26.16
N ILE A 298 5.88 10.06 25.33
CA ILE A 298 5.27 9.52 24.12
C ILE A 298 5.67 10.40 22.94
N HIS A 299 6.48 9.85 22.03
CA HIS A 299 6.95 10.55 20.85
C HIS A 299 6.09 10.22 19.63
N GLY A 300 5.01 10.98 19.46
CA GLY A 300 4.07 10.88 18.33
C GLY A 300 4.19 11.99 17.28
N ALA A 301 5.24 12.82 17.33
CA ALA A 301 5.43 13.87 16.34
C ALA A 301 5.89 13.28 15.01
N GLY A 302 5.30 13.75 13.92
CA GLY A 302 5.64 13.30 12.57
C GLY A 302 4.94 14.13 11.50
N VAL A 303 5.55 14.17 10.32
CA VAL A 303 5.00 14.78 9.10
C VAL A 303 5.31 13.87 7.92
N LEU A 304 4.62 14.10 6.81
CA LEU A 304 4.80 13.40 5.54
C LEU A 304 5.13 14.40 4.44
N ALA A 305 5.96 13.97 3.49
CA ALA A 305 6.32 14.75 2.30
C ALA A 305 6.55 13.81 1.10
N ASP A 306 5.55 12.98 0.82
CA ASP A 306 5.66 11.80 -0.05
C ASP A 306 6.04 12.17 -1.49
N HIS A 307 7.19 11.67 -1.94
CA HIS A 307 7.76 11.80 -3.29
C HIS A 307 8.68 10.60 -3.53
N LEU A 308 8.72 10.07 -4.76
CA LEU A 308 9.71 9.05 -5.12
C LEU A 308 11.13 9.51 -4.78
N LEU A 309 12.02 8.56 -4.46
CA LEU A 309 13.40 8.83 -4.05
C LEU A 309 14.10 9.80 -5.01
N VAL A 310 13.87 9.64 -6.31
CA VAL A 310 14.49 10.47 -7.36
C VAL A 310 13.93 11.90 -7.42
N ASP A 311 12.68 12.11 -7.03
CA ASP A 311 11.99 13.40 -7.14
C ASP A 311 11.96 14.19 -5.82
N LYS A 312 12.27 13.51 -4.71
CA LYS A 312 12.23 14.08 -3.36
C LYS A 312 13.31 15.15 -3.17
N GLN A 313 12.93 16.28 -2.60
CA GLN A 313 13.82 17.40 -2.36
C GLN A 313 14.48 17.29 -0.97
N LYS A 314 15.73 17.75 -0.85
CA LYS A 314 16.49 17.72 0.42
C LYS A 314 15.74 18.33 1.60
N HIS A 315 15.08 19.48 1.40
CA HIS A 315 14.34 20.14 2.48
C HIS A 315 13.13 19.31 2.96
N GLN A 316 12.49 18.55 2.07
CA GLN A 316 11.40 17.64 2.42
C GLN A 316 11.93 16.46 3.26
N PHE A 317 13.07 15.90 2.84
CA PHE A 317 13.76 14.87 3.62
C PHE A 317 14.06 15.36 5.04
N ILE A 318 14.70 16.52 5.16
CA ILE A 318 15.07 17.13 6.45
C ILE A 318 13.81 17.35 7.29
N GLU A 319 12.74 17.87 6.70
CA GLU A 319 11.50 18.12 7.43
C GLU A 319 10.90 16.84 8.04
N VAL A 320 10.82 15.76 7.27
CA VAL A 320 10.28 14.46 7.71
C VAL A 320 11.21 13.80 8.74
N TYR A 321 12.50 13.69 8.41
CA TYR A 321 13.49 12.97 9.21
C TYR A 321 13.75 13.66 10.56
N GLU A 322 14.02 14.97 10.55
CA GLU A 322 14.40 15.71 11.77
C GLU A 322 13.22 15.87 12.73
N THR A 323 11.98 15.91 12.23
CA THR A 323 10.79 15.97 13.10
C THR A 323 10.73 14.76 14.05
N LYS A 324 11.19 13.58 13.59
CA LYS A 324 11.27 12.36 14.40
C LYS A 324 12.58 12.26 15.18
N ILE A 325 13.71 12.41 14.50
CA ILE A 325 15.02 12.08 15.11
C ILE A 325 15.51 13.19 16.03
N SER A 326 15.64 14.42 15.53
CA SER A 326 15.97 15.57 16.39
C SER A 326 14.87 15.82 17.44
N GLY A 327 13.60 15.61 17.07
CA GLY A 327 12.49 15.69 18.02
C GLY A 327 12.61 14.72 19.21
N LEU A 328 12.95 13.46 18.96
CA LEU A 328 13.22 12.49 20.01
C LEU A 328 14.46 12.87 20.82
N ALA A 329 15.56 13.23 20.17
CA ALA A 329 16.81 13.60 20.84
C ALA A 329 16.63 14.78 21.81
N SER A 330 15.90 15.81 21.39
CA SER A 330 15.52 16.95 22.26
C SER A 330 14.77 16.50 23.50
N LEU A 331 13.81 15.58 23.35
CA LEU A 331 12.98 15.12 24.46
C LEU A 331 13.74 14.20 25.42
N LEU A 332 14.55 13.27 24.90
CA LEU A 332 15.42 12.41 25.70
C LEU A 332 16.42 13.24 26.51
N SER A 333 17.03 14.25 25.88
CA SER A 333 17.94 15.18 26.58
C SER A 333 17.23 15.98 27.67
N ALA A 334 16.05 16.53 27.37
CA ALA A 334 15.27 17.31 28.33
C ALA A 334 14.75 16.50 29.53
N THR A 335 14.61 15.17 29.35
CA THR A 335 14.11 14.23 30.37
C THR A 335 15.19 13.31 30.94
N GLN A 336 16.46 13.56 30.64
CA GLN A 336 17.58 12.70 31.07
C GLN A 336 17.66 12.51 32.60
N GLN A 337 17.25 13.52 33.37
CA GLN A 337 17.25 13.49 34.84
C GLN A 337 15.93 12.99 35.43
N ASP A 338 14.92 12.74 34.61
CA ASP A 338 13.62 12.26 35.06
C ASP A 338 13.62 10.73 35.21
N PRO A 339 12.96 10.19 36.25
CA PRO A 339 12.86 8.76 36.48
C PRO A 339 11.77 8.15 35.58
N LEU A 340 12.02 8.11 34.28
CA LEU A 340 11.11 7.55 33.28
C LEU A 340 10.85 6.06 33.55
N ARG A 341 9.57 5.70 33.52
CA ARG A 341 9.06 4.32 33.56
C ARG A 341 8.64 3.83 32.18
N TYR A 342 8.28 4.76 31.28
CA TYR A 342 7.85 4.44 29.93
C TYR A 342 8.42 5.41 28.88
N VAL A 343 8.88 4.86 27.77
CA VAL A 343 9.19 5.60 26.54
C VAL A 343 8.44 4.92 25.40
N VAL A 344 7.46 5.61 24.82
CA VAL A 344 6.68 5.08 23.69
C VAL A 344 7.00 5.90 22.45
N LEU A 345 7.49 5.23 21.40
CA LEU A 345 7.89 5.84 20.13
C LEU A 345 6.90 5.39 19.06
N PHE A 346 6.23 6.35 18.40
CA PHE A 346 5.32 6.03 17.31
C PHE A 346 6.14 5.91 16.03
N SER A 347 6.51 4.69 15.72
CA SER A 347 7.16 4.30 14.48
C SER A 347 6.12 3.95 13.40
N SER A 348 6.55 3.31 12.31
CA SER A 348 5.66 2.88 11.23
C SER A 348 6.15 1.58 10.62
N ILE A 349 5.22 0.75 10.13
CA ILE A 349 5.54 -0.45 9.35
C ILE A 349 6.45 -0.16 8.14
N ALA A 350 6.41 1.07 7.60
CA ALA A 350 7.31 1.52 6.55
C ALA A 350 8.80 1.40 6.92
N ALA A 351 9.15 1.42 8.21
CA ALA A 351 10.51 1.09 8.67
C ALA A 351 10.90 -0.33 8.26
N ARG A 352 10.04 -1.33 8.49
CA ARG A 352 10.32 -2.75 8.22
C ARG A 352 10.12 -3.18 6.78
N THR A 353 9.14 -2.59 6.09
CA THR A 353 8.79 -3.01 4.72
C THR A 353 9.31 -2.07 3.64
N GLY A 354 9.68 -0.84 3.99
CA GLY A 354 9.74 0.26 3.04
C GLY A 354 8.33 0.69 2.61
N ASN A 355 8.24 1.82 1.92
CA ASN A 355 7.00 2.23 1.24
C ASN A 355 7.35 3.20 0.08
N PRO A 356 6.87 2.97 -1.16
CA PRO A 356 7.17 3.86 -2.28
C PRO A 356 6.76 5.30 -1.99
N GLY A 357 7.65 6.24 -2.29
CA GLY A 357 7.47 7.66 -2.03
C GLY A 357 7.86 8.12 -0.61
N GLN A 358 8.24 7.20 0.26
CA GLN A 358 8.44 7.45 1.69
C GLN A 358 9.82 7.01 2.19
N CYS A 359 10.87 7.23 1.41
CA CYS A 359 12.24 6.83 1.79
C CYS A 359 12.71 7.52 3.08
N ASP A 360 12.57 8.84 3.18
CA ASP A 360 12.86 9.65 4.38
C ASP A 360 12.07 9.18 5.61
N TYR A 361 10.78 8.90 5.44
CA TYR A 361 9.91 8.42 6.51
C TYR A 361 10.30 7.01 6.97
N ALA A 362 10.59 6.09 6.06
CA ALA A 362 11.09 4.75 6.40
C ALA A 362 12.43 4.82 7.15
N MET A 363 13.36 5.65 6.66
CA MET A 363 14.66 5.89 7.29
C MET A 363 14.50 6.47 8.72
N ALA A 364 13.63 7.47 8.88
CA ALA A 364 13.40 8.11 10.18
C ALA A 364 12.79 7.14 11.21
N ASN A 365 11.81 6.33 10.79
CA ASN A 365 11.18 5.36 11.68
C ASN A 365 12.10 4.17 12.02
N GLU A 366 12.95 3.72 11.09
CA GLU A 366 13.94 2.69 11.39
C GLU A 366 15.01 3.18 12.38
N ALA A 367 15.54 4.40 12.20
CA ALA A 367 16.43 5.00 13.20
C ALA A 367 15.74 5.16 14.56
N LEU A 368 14.46 5.57 14.57
CA LEU A 368 13.66 5.67 15.79
C LEU A 368 13.60 4.33 16.56
N ASN A 369 13.41 3.22 15.84
CA ASN A 369 13.38 1.88 16.44
C ASN A 369 14.72 1.53 17.10
N LYS A 370 15.84 1.81 16.42
CA LYS A 370 17.18 1.48 16.94
C LYS A 370 17.60 2.37 18.10
N ILE A 371 17.26 3.67 18.05
CA ILE A 371 17.46 4.57 19.19
C ILE A 371 16.66 4.09 20.41
N GLY A 372 15.39 3.68 20.20
CA GLY A 372 14.57 3.10 21.27
C GLY A 372 15.16 1.82 21.84
N THR A 373 15.67 0.93 20.98
CA THR A 373 16.31 -0.33 21.40
C THR A 373 17.55 -0.07 22.24
N GLN A 374 18.42 0.84 21.80
CA GLN A 374 19.60 1.23 22.58
C GLN A 374 19.21 1.89 23.91
N TYR A 375 18.22 2.79 23.90
CA TYR A 375 17.74 3.42 25.13
C TYR A 375 17.23 2.40 26.16
N ALA A 376 16.56 1.33 25.70
CA ALA A 376 16.08 0.25 26.56
C ALA A 376 17.23 -0.53 27.21
N LEU A 377 18.32 -0.78 26.47
CA LEU A 377 19.53 -1.42 27.00
C LEU A 377 20.18 -0.56 28.09
N ASP A 378 20.24 0.76 27.86
CA ASP A 378 20.82 1.72 28.82
C ASP A 378 19.94 1.95 30.06
N HIS A 379 18.63 1.69 29.95
CA HIS A 379 17.63 1.97 30.99
C HIS A 379 16.72 0.77 31.24
N PRO A 380 17.22 -0.34 31.80
CA PRO A 380 16.43 -1.58 31.99
C PRO A 380 15.21 -1.41 32.92
N GLN A 381 15.19 -0.36 33.74
CA GLN A 381 14.06 0.02 34.60
C GLN A 381 12.93 0.75 33.84
N CYS A 382 13.18 1.20 32.61
CA CYS A 382 12.23 1.94 31.78
C CYS A 382 11.71 1.01 30.68
N LYS A 383 10.39 0.89 30.57
CA LYS A 383 9.77 0.14 29.49
C LYS A 383 9.75 0.97 28.22
N VAL A 384 10.49 0.53 27.20
CA VAL A 384 10.54 1.19 25.90
C VAL A 384 9.71 0.41 24.87
N LEU A 385 8.90 1.11 24.09
CA LEU A 385 8.07 0.56 23.03
C LEU A 385 8.23 1.39 21.77
N ALA A 386 8.88 0.85 20.74
CA ALA A 386 8.90 1.40 19.39
C ALA A 386 7.83 0.69 18.54
N ILE A 387 6.65 1.30 18.46
CA ILE A 387 5.48 0.69 17.84
C ILE A 387 5.44 1.09 16.36
N ASN A 388 5.71 0.12 15.49
CA ASN A 388 5.62 0.20 14.05
C ASN A 388 4.16 0.05 13.63
N TRP A 389 3.44 1.17 13.62
CA TRP A 389 2.03 1.18 13.27
C TRP A 389 1.82 0.87 11.78
N GLY A 390 0.89 -0.05 11.51
CA GLY A 390 0.16 -0.12 10.25
C GLY A 390 -0.74 1.10 10.05
N PRO A 391 -1.44 1.21 8.92
CA PRO A 391 -2.30 2.35 8.66
C PRO A 391 -3.52 2.36 9.58
N TRP A 392 -3.81 3.50 10.19
CA TRP A 392 -5.00 3.69 11.03
C TRP A 392 -6.18 4.18 10.19
N ASP A 393 -7.41 3.89 10.61
CA ASP A 393 -8.63 4.44 10.04
C ASP A 393 -8.85 5.90 10.50
N GLY A 394 -7.88 6.77 10.18
CA GLY A 394 -7.85 8.18 10.57
C GLY A 394 -6.43 8.72 10.72
N GLY A 395 -6.32 9.96 11.21
CA GLY A 395 -5.03 10.66 11.34
C GLY A 395 -4.43 11.02 9.98
N MET A 396 -3.31 10.39 9.63
CA MET A 396 -2.62 10.63 8.34
C MET A 396 -3.30 9.93 7.16
N VAL A 397 -4.20 8.96 7.42
CA VAL A 397 -4.99 8.32 6.37
C VAL A 397 -6.22 9.17 6.08
N THR A 398 -6.17 9.87 4.96
CA THR A 398 -7.32 10.61 4.44
C THR A 398 -8.40 9.65 3.91
N PRO A 399 -9.66 10.08 3.75
CA PRO A 399 -10.69 9.25 3.11
C PRO A 399 -10.30 8.75 1.70
N SER A 400 -9.49 9.52 0.96
CA SER A 400 -8.98 9.09 -0.35
C SER A 400 -7.90 8.01 -0.21
N LEU A 401 -6.98 8.14 0.74
CA LEU A 401 -5.93 7.15 0.99
C LEU A 401 -6.51 5.85 1.58
N LYS A 402 -7.51 5.95 2.46
CA LYS A 402 -8.27 4.80 3.00
C LYS A 402 -8.78 3.90 1.88
N ARG A 403 -9.46 4.49 0.88
CA ARG A 403 -9.96 3.73 -0.28
C ARG A 403 -8.85 3.07 -1.08
N VAL A 404 -7.67 3.67 -1.18
CA VAL A 404 -6.52 3.08 -1.88
C VAL A 404 -5.94 1.91 -1.08
N LEU A 405 -5.85 2.03 0.24
CA LEU A 405 -5.33 0.98 1.14
C LEU A 405 -6.29 -0.22 1.19
N GLU A 406 -7.60 0.02 1.33
CA GLU A 406 -8.62 -1.02 1.27
C GLU A 406 -8.60 -1.76 -0.08
N LYS A 407 -8.44 -1.03 -1.19
CA LYS A 407 -8.28 -1.63 -2.53
C LYS A 407 -7.04 -2.52 -2.67
N ARG A 408 -5.99 -2.27 -1.86
CA ARG A 408 -4.76 -3.07 -1.81
C ARG A 408 -4.85 -4.22 -0.80
N GLY A 409 -6.01 -4.44 -0.18
CA GLY A 409 -6.18 -5.46 0.86
C GLY A 409 -5.44 -5.14 2.16
N VAL A 410 -5.12 -3.86 2.40
CA VAL A 410 -4.46 -3.42 3.62
C VAL A 410 -5.54 -3.03 4.63
N ASP A 411 -5.69 -3.84 5.68
CA ASP A 411 -6.62 -3.56 6.76
C ASP A 411 -6.18 -2.33 7.56
N LEU A 412 -7.15 -1.45 7.82
CA LEU A 412 -6.95 -0.25 8.62
C LEU A 412 -7.22 -0.54 10.09
N ILE A 413 -6.33 -0.07 10.96
CA ILE A 413 -6.49 -0.19 12.42
C ILE A 413 -7.59 0.79 12.87
N PRO A 414 -8.70 0.31 13.45
CA PRO A 414 -9.70 1.21 14.00
C PRO A 414 -9.09 2.06 15.12
N ILE A 415 -9.38 3.36 15.14
CA ILE A 415 -8.77 4.33 16.07
C ILE A 415 -8.80 3.85 17.53
N ALA A 416 -9.97 3.42 18.00
CA ALA A 416 -10.14 2.96 19.38
C ALA A 416 -9.32 1.69 19.68
N GLN A 417 -9.19 0.79 18.71
CA GLN A 417 -8.42 -0.45 18.88
C GLN A 417 -6.92 -0.17 18.89
N GLY A 418 -6.42 0.70 18.00
CA GLY A 418 -5.01 1.11 18.02
C GLY A 418 -4.64 1.81 19.33
N ALA A 419 -5.52 2.69 19.82
CA ALA A 419 -5.33 3.38 21.10
C ALA A 419 -5.28 2.39 22.28
N ALA A 420 -6.19 1.41 22.30
CA ALA A 420 -6.20 0.35 23.30
C ALA A 420 -4.96 -0.56 23.22
N ALA A 421 -4.51 -0.89 22.00
CA ALA A 421 -3.34 -1.74 21.78
C ALA A 421 -2.07 -1.13 22.36
N MET A 422 -1.84 0.18 22.19
CA MET A 422 -0.73 0.88 22.85
C MET A 422 -0.79 0.70 24.39
N VAL A 423 -1.96 0.91 24.98
CA VAL A 423 -2.15 0.78 26.43
C VAL A 423 -1.96 -0.66 26.91
N ALA A 424 -2.35 -1.64 26.10
CA ALA A 424 -2.13 -3.06 26.36
C ALA A 424 -0.64 -3.44 26.31
N GLU A 425 0.10 -2.94 25.30
CA GLU A 425 1.54 -3.15 25.21
C GLU A 425 2.29 -2.51 26.38
N MET A 426 1.91 -1.29 26.78
CA MET A 426 2.48 -0.65 27.98
C MET A 426 2.25 -1.49 29.25
N ALA A 427 1.16 -2.25 29.31
CA ALA A 427 0.78 -3.05 30.45
C ALA A 427 1.42 -4.45 30.51
N GLN A 428 2.07 -4.91 29.43
CA GLN A 428 2.79 -6.19 29.46
C GLN A 428 3.96 -6.14 30.46
N PRO A 429 4.45 -7.29 30.95
CA PRO A 429 5.66 -7.35 31.77
C PRO A 429 6.87 -6.69 31.10
N ALA A 430 7.86 -6.30 31.91
CA ALA A 430 9.15 -5.84 31.41
C ALA A 430 9.93 -7.01 30.77
N GLY A 431 10.85 -6.70 29.84
CA GLY A 431 11.68 -7.70 29.15
C GLY A 431 11.07 -8.24 27.84
N GLY A 432 9.91 -7.74 27.41
CA GLY A 432 9.37 -7.99 26.08
C GLY A 432 10.12 -7.25 24.96
N PRO A 433 9.74 -7.48 23.69
CA PRO A 433 10.36 -6.82 22.54
C PRO A 433 10.18 -5.29 22.59
N VAL A 434 11.23 -4.55 22.26
CA VAL A 434 11.16 -3.08 22.14
C VAL A 434 10.49 -2.69 20.82
N GLU A 435 10.89 -3.32 19.71
CA GLU A 435 10.37 -3.05 18.38
C GLU A 435 9.18 -3.97 18.10
N ILE A 436 7.98 -3.40 18.01
CA ILE A 436 6.72 -4.14 17.86
C ILE A 436 6.00 -3.65 16.60
N VAL A 437 5.36 -4.54 15.86
CA VAL A 437 4.50 -4.19 14.72
C VAL A 437 3.04 -4.40 15.12
N ILE A 438 2.21 -3.38 14.95
CA ILE A 438 0.76 -3.50 15.18
C ILE A 438 0.04 -3.05 13.91
N GLY A 439 -0.69 -3.96 13.29
CA GLY A 439 -1.44 -3.75 12.05
C GLY A 439 -2.29 -4.97 11.72
N GLY A 440 -3.07 -4.89 10.64
CA GLY A 440 -3.77 -6.06 10.10
C GLY A 440 -2.81 -7.15 9.61
N PRO A 441 -3.31 -8.35 9.28
CA PRO A 441 -2.48 -9.48 8.85
C PRO A 441 -1.60 -9.10 7.64
N LEU A 442 -0.30 -8.97 7.88
CA LEU A 442 0.72 -8.57 6.88
C LEU A 442 1.11 -9.73 5.93
N GLY A 443 0.17 -10.63 5.61
CA GLY A 443 0.48 -11.87 4.90
C GLY A 443 1.39 -12.83 5.70
N MET A 444 1.41 -12.70 7.03
CA MET A 444 2.15 -13.57 7.94
C MET A 444 1.22 -14.67 8.47
N PRO A 445 1.66 -15.95 8.55
CA PRO A 445 0.87 -16.99 9.17
C PRO A 445 0.64 -16.67 10.66
N ALA A 446 -0.61 -16.79 11.12
CA ALA A 446 -0.98 -16.49 12.51
C ALA A 446 -0.29 -17.44 13.50
N LEU A 447 0.10 -16.94 14.68
CA LEU A 447 0.56 -17.82 15.77
C LEU A 447 -0.61 -18.58 16.37
N THR A 448 -0.45 -19.88 16.48
CA THR A 448 -1.19 -20.70 17.44
C THR A 448 -0.20 -21.21 18.48
N ASP A 449 -0.37 -20.73 19.71
CA ASP A 449 0.44 -21.07 20.87
C ASP A 449 -0.14 -22.35 21.49
N THR A 450 0.30 -23.53 21.02
CA THR A 450 0.15 -24.82 21.72
C THR A 450 1.11 -25.86 21.15
N GLN A 451 1.87 -26.53 22.02
CA GLN A 451 2.60 -27.75 21.67
C GLN A 451 1.64 -28.83 21.13
N PRO A 452 2.13 -29.74 20.27
CA PRO A 452 1.31 -30.47 19.31
C PRO A 452 0.45 -31.53 20.00
N THR A 453 -0.82 -31.22 20.22
CA THR A 453 -1.87 -32.23 20.33
C THR A 453 -2.63 -32.28 19.02
N ALA A 454 -2.47 -33.41 18.33
CA ALA A 454 -3.26 -33.77 17.18
C ALA A 454 -4.74 -33.68 17.55
N GLU A 455 -5.45 -32.67 17.03
CA GLU A 455 -6.81 -32.71 16.49
C GLU A 455 -7.40 -31.29 16.40
N ALA A 456 -8.05 -31.03 15.26
CA ALA A 456 -8.90 -29.88 14.92
C ALA A 456 -8.23 -28.50 14.80
N VAL A 457 -7.46 -28.33 13.72
CA VAL A 457 -7.20 -27.01 13.11
C VAL A 457 -8.40 -26.66 12.22
N GLU A 458 -9.21 -25.70 12.64
CA GLU A 458 -10.10 -24.97 11.73
C GLU A 458 -9.28 -23.90 11.01
N THR A 459 -8.72 -24.33 9.89
CA THR A 459 -7.95 -23.54 8.93
C THR A 459 -8.83 -22.48 8.27
N GLN A 460 -8.52 -21.19 8.46
CA GLN A 460 -8.71 -20.23 7.36
C GLN A 460 -7.72 -20.62 6.29
N ALA A 461 -8.22 -21.28 5.25
CA ALA A 461 -7.42 -21.78 4.16
C ALA A 461 -6.68 -20.61 3.47
N GLU A 462 -5.34 -20.59 3.58
CA GLU A 462 -4.54 -20.31 2.39
C GLU A 462 -5.15 -21.14 1.25
N PRO A 463 -5.37 -20.61 0.04
CA PRO A 463 -5.73 -21.47 -1.07
C PRO A 463 -4.63 -22.53 -1.16
N ALA A 464 -4.99 -23.77 -0.83
CA ALA A 464 -4.12 -24.92 -0.77
C ALA A 464 -3.14 -24.85 -1.94
N ALA A 465 -1.83 -25.02 -1.66
CA ALA A 465 -0.72 -24.97 -2.62
C ALA A 465 -1.20 -25.02 -4.08
N MET A 466 -1.43 -23.84 -4.68
CA MET A 466 -2.06 -23.78 -5.99
C MET A 466 -1.15 -24.46 -7.00
N THR A 467 -1.72 -25.36 -7.80
CA THR A 467 -0.99 -26.06 -8.85
C THR A 467 -1.06 -25.29 -10.14
N GLN A 468 0.01 -25.36 -10.93
CA GLN A 468 0.00 -24.80 -12.28
C GLN A 468 -0.91 -25.66 -13.14
N ALA A 469 -2.10 -25.14 -13.46
CA ALA A 469 -3.06 -25.81 -14.32
C ALA A 469 -2.66 -25.70 -15.79
N ALA A 470 -2.18 -24.52 -16.22
CA ALA A 470 -1.69 -24.33 -17.58
C ALA A 470 -0.65 -23.21 -17.62
N GLN A 471 0.05 -23.10 -18.75
CA GLN A 471 0.93 -21.99 -19.06
C GLN A 471 0.67 -21.51 -20.48
N ARG A 472 0.98 -20.24 -20.74
CA ARG A 472 0.79 -19.66 -22.06
C ARG A 472 1.82 -18.57 -22.32
N ASP A 473 2.36 -18.58 -23.53
CA ASP A 473 3.13 -17.47 -24.07
C ASP A 473 2.18 -16.47 -24.72
N ILE A 474 2.37 -15.19 -24.41
CA ILE A 474 1.58 -14.11 -24.96
C ILE A 474 2.52 -13.10 -25.61
N ASP A 475 2.24 -12.85 -26.88
CA ASP A 475 2.81 -11.78 -27.67
C ASP A 475 1.82 -11.42 -28.80
N ALA A 476 2.21 -10.43 -29.61
CA ALA A 476 1.43 -9.96 -30.75
C ALA A 476 1.14 -11.04 -31.80
N THR A 477 1.96 -12.09 -31.89
CA THR A 477 1.77 -13.19 -32.83
C THR A 477 0.85 -14.26 -32.26
N GLN A 478 1.00 -14.59 -30.98
CA GLN A 478 0.25 -15.63 -30.27
C GLN A 478 -1.19 -15.20 -29.91
N CYS A 479 -1.40 -13.90 -29.70
CA CYS A 479 -2.71 -13.33 -29.38
C CYS A 479 -2.99 -12.09 -30.27
N PRO A 480 -3.26 -12.27 -31.58
CA PRO A 480 -3.42 -11.15 -32.53
C PRO A 480 -4.46 -10.10 -32.12
N VAL A 481 -5.52 -10.50 -31.42
CA VAL A 481 -6.58 -9.59 -30.93
C VAL A 481 -6.05 -8.45 -30.04
N LEU A 482 -4.88 -8.61 -29.42
CA LEU A 482 -4.28 -7.56 -28.59
C LEU A 482 -3.86 -6.32 -29.39
N GLN A 483 -3.70 -6.45 -30.71
CA GLN A 483 -3.46 -5.29 -31.57
C GLN A 483 -4.65 -4.35 -31.62
N ASP A 484 -5.85 -4.85 -31.36
CA ASP A 484 -7.08 -4.06 -31.31
C ASP A 484 -7.47 -3.68 -29.87
N HIS A 485 -6.64 -4.00 -28.86
CA HIS A 485 -6.83 -3.56 -27.48
C HIS A 485 -5.56 -2.85 -26.97
N GLN A 486 -5.41 -1.59 -27.38
CA GLN A 486 -4.22 -0.79 -27.07
C GLN A 486 -4.54 0.38 -26.13
N LEU A 487 -3.80 0.49 -25.04
CA LEU A 487 -3.82 1.65 -24.14
C LEU A 487 -2.49 2.39 -24.28
N ASP A 488 -2.57 3.69 -24.58
CA ASP A 488 -1.44 4.55 -24.89
C ASP A 488 -0.52 3.96 -25.98
N GLY A 489 -1.13 3.34 -27.00
CA GLY A 489 -0.44 2.67 -28.11
C GLY A 489 0.33 1.41 -27.70
N ARG A 490 0.03 0.84 -26.53
CA ARG A 490 0.62 -0.43 -26.07
C ARG A 490 -0.47 -1.49 -26.00
N PRO A 491 -0.26 -2.68 -26.59
CA PRO A 491 -1.18 -3.81 -26.42
C PRO A 491 -1.33 -4.20 -24.94
N VAL A 492 -2.58 -4.36 -24.50
CA VAL A 492 -2.92 -4.77 -23.13
C VAL A 492 -3.89 -5.93 -23.19
N VAL A 493 -3.73 -6.95 -22.34
CA VAL A 493 -4.74 -8.02 -22.24
C VAL A 493 -6.07 -7.47 -21.69
N PRO A 494 -7.18 -7.63 -22.42
CA PRO A 494 -8.51 -7.26 -21.94
C PRO A 494 -8.88 -8.01 -20.65
N PHE A 495 -9.57 -7.34 -19.74
CA PHE A 495 -10.04 -7.97 -18.49
C PHE A 495 -11.00 -9.15 -18.77
N ALA A 496 -11.77 -9.07 -19.86
CA ALA A 496 -12.64 -10.16 -20.32
C ALA A 496 -11.84 -11.42 -20.73
N LEU A 497 -10.69 -11.26 -21.38
CA LEU A 497 -9.81 -12.39 -21.71
C LEU A 497 -9.15 -12.99 -20.47
N MET A 498 -8.87 -12.18 -19.44
CA MET A 498 -8.41 -12.71 -18.14
C MET A 498 -9.48 -13.57 -17.46
N ALA A 499 -10.75 -13.18 -17.50
CA ALA A 499 -11.86 -13.98 -16.98
C ALA A 499 -11.94 -15.36 -17.66
N GLU A 500 -11.81 -15.39 -19.00
CA GLU A 500 -11.75 -16.63 -19.77
C GLU A 500 -10.54 -17.51 -19.39
N TRP A 501 -9.37 -16.91 -19.16
CA TRP A 501 -8.17 -17.67 -18.76
C TRP A 501 -8.26 -18.21 -17.34
N LEU A 502 -8.87 -17.48 -16.40
CA LEU A 502 -9.16 -18.00 -15.06
C LEU A 502 -10.11 -19.20 -15.13
N ALA A 503 -11.14 -19.13 -15.97
CA ALA A 503 -12.05 -20.24 -16.22
C ALA A 503 -11.32 -21.46 -16.84
N HIS A 504 -10.38 -21.23 -17.75
CA HIS A 504 -9.50 -22.29 -18.27
C HIS A 504 -8.70 -22.98 -17.17
N GLY A 505 -8.07 -22.20 -16.27
CA GLY A 505 -7.32 -22.75 -15.14
C GLY A 505 -8.17 -23.66 -14.27
N ALA A 506 -9.37 -23.20 -13.90
CA ALA A 506 -10.30 -23.97 -13.07
C ALA A 506 -10.74 -25.28 -13.73
N LEU A 507 -11.16 -25.23 -15.00
CA LEU A 507 -11.68 -26.41 -15.70
C LEU A 507 -10.59 -27.36 -16.18
N HIS A 508 -9.36 -26.90 -16.37
CA HIS A 508 -8.24 -27.78 -16.66
C HIS A 508 -7.89 -28.64 -15.43
N ALA A 509 -7.89 -28.02 -14.24
CA ALA A 509 -7.70 -28.76 -12.99
C ALA A 509 -8.91 -29.64 -12.61
N ASN A 510 -10.08 -29.42 -13.23
CA ASN A 510 -11.34 -30.10 -12.90
C ASN A 510 -12.10 -30.58 -14.14
N PRO A 511 -11.59 -31.63 -14.83
CA PRO A 511 -12.25 -32.16 -16.02
C PRO A 511 -13.65 -32.72 -15.69
N GLY A 512 -14.60 -32.49 -16.59
CA GLY A 512 -15.99 -32.97 -16.46
C GLY A 512 -16.96 -31.96 -15.85
N LEU A 513 -16.47 -30.92 -15.15
CA LEU A 513 -17.29 -29.83 -14.64
C LEU A 513 -17.53 -28.73 -15.68
N ARG A 514 -18.51 -27.87 -15.39
CA ARG A 514 -18.87 -26.67 -16.18
C ARG A 514 -18.65 -25.42 -15.36
N LEU A 515 -18.23 -24.33 -16.00
CA LEU A 515 -18.17 -23.02 -15.34
C LEU A 515 -19.60 -22.51 -15.12
N HIS A 516 -19.99 -22.37 -13.86
CA HIS A 516 -21.21 -21.66 -13.48
C HIS A 516 -20.92 -20.20 -13.13
N GLY A 517 -19.72 -19.84 -12.69
CA GLY A 517 -19.45 -18.47 -12.31
C GLY A 517 -18.01 -18.15 -11.95
N ILE A 518 -17.77 -16.87 -11.66
CA ILE A 518 -16.49 -16.36 -11.18
C ILE A 518 -16.81 -15.33 -10.07
N ASP A 519 -16.42 -15.62 -8.84
CA ASP A 519 -16.53 -14.72 -7.70
C ASP A 519 -15.25 -13.96 -7.46
N GLU A 520 -15.40 -12.73 -6.96
CA GLU A 520 -14.30 -11.85 -6.60
C GLU A 520 -13.27 -11.68 -7.75
N LEU A 521 -13.76 -11.51 -8.98
CA LEU A 521 -12.92 -11.32 -10.16
C LEU A 521 -12.19 -9.98 -10.04
N ARG A 522 -10.88 -10.02 -9.76
CA ARG A 522 -10.05 -8.83 -9.49
C ARG A 522 -9.02 -8.61 -10.59
N LEU A 523 -8.92 -7.39 -11.09
CA LEU A 523 -7.77 -6.92 -11.85
C LEU A 523 -6.74 -6.35 -10.87
N LEU A 524 -5.64 -7.08 -10.64
CA LEU A 524 -4.58 -6.65 -9.74
C LEU A 524 -3.48 -5.89 -10.50
N ASN A 525 -3.06 -6.45 -11.63
CA ASN A 525 -2.05 -5.86 -12.49
C ASN A 525 -2.37 -6.12 -13.96
N GLY A 526 -2.53 -5.06 -14.74
CA GLY A 526 -2.66 -5.17 -16.20
C GLY A 526 -1.46 -5.88 -16.82
N ILE A 527 -1.71 -6.69 -17.85
CA ILE A 527 -0.66 -7.34 -18.65
C ILE A 527 -0.44 -6.48 -19.89
N ILE A 528 0.68 -5.76 -19.92
CA ILE A 528 1.08 -4.83 -20.99
C ILE A 528 2.28 -5.40 -21.74
N PHE A 529 2.31 -5.29 -23.07
CA PHE A 529 3.39 -5.79 -23.91
C PHE A 529 4.23 -4.67 -24.52
N ASP A 530 5.56 -4.87 -24.51
CA ASP A 530 6.60 -3.99 -25.04
C ASP A 530 7.44 -4.70 -26.12
N HIS A 531 6.79 -5.51 -26.96
CA HIS A 531 7.36 -6.28 -28.09
C HIS A 531 8.21 -7.51 -27.73
N HIS A 532 8.21 -7.95 -26.47
CA HIS A 532 8.82 -9.21 -26.04
C HIS A 532 7.75 -10.24 -25.62
N GLN A 533 8.03 -11.53 -25.90
CA GLN A 533 7.19 -12.64 -25.47
C GLN A 533 7.16 -12.74 -23.94
N ARG A 534 5.95 -12.80 -23.36
CA ARG A 534 5.75 -13.01 -21.92
C ARG A 534 5.10 -14.35 -21.67
N ARG A 535 5.60 -15.09 -20.68
CA ARG A 535 5.01 -16.35 -20.25
C ARG A 535 4.18 -16.13 -19.00
N ILE A 536 2.91 -16.51 -19.06
CA ILE A 536 1.98 -16.49 -17.93
C ILE A 536 1.63 -17.92 -17.48
N GLN A 537 1.32 -18.05 -16.20
CA GLN A 537 0.83 -19.27 -15.57
C GLN A 537 -0.62 -19.08 -15.12
N LEU A 538 -1.44 -20.08 -15.42
CA LEU A 538 -2.80 -20.21 -14.91
C LEU A 538 -2.75 -21.18 -13.72
N MET A 539 -3.04 -20.66 -12.54
CA MET A 539 -2.97 -21.40 -11.28
C MET A 539 -4.37 -21.80 -10.85
N ALA A 540 -4.52 -23.01 -10.31
CA ALA A 540 -5.74 -23.50 -9.70
C ALA A 540 -5.46 -24.13 -8.33
N GLY A 541 -6.23 -23.75 -7.33
CA GLY A 541 -6.23 -24.36 -6.01
C GLY A 541 -6.96 -25.69 -5.98
N ALA A 542 -6.98 -26.33 -4.81
CA ALA A 542 -7.82 -27.51 -4.58
C ALA A 542 -9.30 -27.16 -4.73
N THR A 543 -10.06 -28.10 -5.26
CA THR A 543 -11.50 -27.95 -5.48
C THR A 543 -12.27 -28.22 -4.20
N ALA A 544 -13.00 -27.22 -3.73
CA ALA A 544 -13.87 -27.32 -2.57
C ALA A 544 -15.32 -27.48 -3.03
N ARG A 545 -16.08 -28.39 -2.42
CA ARG A 545 -17.52 -28.52 -2.70
C ARG A 545 -18.30 -27.55 -1.82
N ILE A 546 -19.18 -26.74 -2.42
CA ILE A 546 -20.07 -25.79 -1.74
C ILE A 546 -21.51 -26.12 -2.13
N GLY A 547 -22.16 -26.96 -1.32
CA GLY A 547 -23.49 -27.49 -1.63
C GLY A 547 -23.48 -28.39 -2.88
N GLU A 548 -24.23 -27.99 -3.91
CA GLU A 548 -24.27 -28.65 -5.24
C GLU A 548 -23.24 -28.07 -6.24
N LEU A 549 -22.50 -27.05 -5.83
CA LEU A 549 -21.49 -26.38 -6.64
C LEU A 549 -20.09 -26.75 -6.13
N PHE A 550 -19.08 -26.35 -6.90
CA PHE A 550 -17.68 -26.46 -6.54
C PHE A 550 -17.01 -25.09 -6.67
N GLU A 551 -16.09 -24.78 -5.77
CA GLU A 551 -15.29 -23.57 -5.80
C GLU A 551 -13.82 -23.93 -6.01
N VAL A 552 -13.16 -23.18 -6.88
CA VAL A 552 -11.74 -23.34 -7.19
C VAL A 552 -11.09 -21.96 -7.17
N ALA A 553 -10.19 -21.72 -6.22
CA ALA A 553 -9.36 -20.52 -6.26
C ALA A 553 -8.50 -20.53 -7.54
N VAL A 554 -8.46 -19.41 -8.27
CA VAL A 554 -7.71 -19.30 -9.53
C VAL A 554 -6.94 -18.00 -9.61
N GLN A 555 -5.76 -18.05 -10.24
CA GLN A 555 -4.91 -16.88 -10.44
C GLN A 555 -4.23 -16.91 -11.82
N ILE A 556 -3.97 -15.72 -12.37
CA ILE A 556 -3.05 -15.51 -13.49
C ILE A 556 -1.81 -14.84 -12.93
N ARG A 557 -0.63 -15.40 -13.20
CA ARG A 557 0.64 -14.86 -12.69
C ARG A 557 1.78 -14.99 -13.68
N ASP A 558 2.85 -14.21 -13.52
CA ASP A 558 4.06 -14.30 -14.35
C ASP A 558 4.80 -15.64 -14.14
N ALA A 559 5.36 -16.24 -15.18
CA ALA A 559 6.21 -17.41 -15.06
C ALA A 559 7.65 -16.99 -14.65
N ASN A 560 7.92 -16.77 -13.36
CA ASN A 560 9.27 -16.47 -12.86
C ASN A 560 9.90 -17.70 -12.17
N GLY A 561 11.14 -18.02 -12.52
CA GLY A 561 11.96 -19.08 -11.90
C GLY A 561 12.57 -18.73 -10.54
N ASN A 562 12.40 -17.49 -10.04
CA ASN A 562 13.15 -16.96 -8.89
C ASN A 562 12.26 -16.28 -7.82
N GLY A 563 11.28 -17.01 -7.26
CA GLY A 563 10.84 -16.76 -5.88
C GLY A 563 9.64 -15.84 -5.61
N THR A 564 9.28 -14.85 -6.46
CA THR A 564 7.97 -14.16 -6.35
C THR A 564 7.38 -13.88 -7.72
N SER A 565 6.27 -14.55 -8.03
CA SER A 565 5.53 -14.40 -9.28
C SER A 565 4.47 -13.29 -9.14
N ARG A 566 4.51 -12.29 -10.04
CA ARG A 566 3.53 -11.19 -10.05
C ARG A 566 2.15 -11.73 -10.41
N ILE A 567 1.14 -11.44 -9.60
CA ILE A 567 -0.25 -11.83 -9.86
C ILE A 567 -0.95 -10.72 -10.66
N HIS A 568 -1.52 -11.09 -11.80
CA HIS A 568 -2.26 -10.19 -12.69
C HIS A 568 -3.74 -10.13 -12.38
N SER A 569 -4.33 -11.28 -12.11
CA SER A 569 -5.74 -11.39 -11.75
C SER A 569 -5.95 -12.61 -10.85
N SER A 570 -6.94 -12.50 -9.96
CA SER A 570 -7.34 -13.56 -9.04
C SER A 570 -8.86 -13.63 -8.97
N ALA A 571 -9.39 -14.83 -8.74
CA ALA A 571 -10.82 -15.04 -8.53
C ALA A 571 -11.08 -16.39 -7.86
N LYS A 572 -12.36 -16.67 -7.57
CA LYS A 572 -12.89 -17.98 -7.22
C LYS A 572 -13.79 -18.46 -8.36
N ALA A 573 -13.36 -19.48 -9.10
CA ALA A 573 -14.20 -20.08 -10.14
C ALA A 573 -15.25 -20.98 -9.50
N ILE A 574 -16.51 -20.77 -9.86
CA ILE A 574 -17.64 -21.56 -9.40
C ILE A 574 -18.00 -22.56 -10.51
N LEU A 575 -17.87 -23.84 -10.22
CA LEU A 575 -18.10 -24.94 -11.14
C LEU A 575 -19.35 -25.75 -10.74
N ALA A 576 -19.95 -26.43 -11.69
CA ALA A 576 -21.10 -27.30 -11.46
C ALA A 576 -21.06 -28.52 -12.38
N ASP A 577 -21.61 -29.65 -11.92
CA ASP A 577 -21.87 -30.82 -12.78
C ASP A 577 -22.93 -30.50 -13.85
N ARG A 578 -23.97 -29.76 -13.43
CA ARG A 578 -25.03 -29.25 -14.29
C ARG A 578 -25.31 -27.80 -13.93
N LEU A 579 -25.44 -26.95 -14.94
CA LEU A 579 -25.74 -25.53 -14.70
C LEU A 579 -27.13 -25.38 -14.07
N PRO A 580 -27.26 -24.57 -13.00
CA PRO A 580 -28.54 -24.20 -12.42
C PRO A 580 -29.48 -23.55 -13.44
N PRO A 581 -30.81 -23.62 -13.24
CA PRO A 581 -31.75 -22.91 -14.08
C PRO A 581 -31.50 -21.40 -14.01
N ALA A 582 -31.67 -20.73 -15.15
CA ALA A 582 -31.52 -19.28 -15.23
C ALA A 582 -32.63 -18.57 -14.42
N PRO A 583 -32.32 -17.47 -13.71
CA PRO A 583 -33.32 -16.64 -13.06
C PRO A 583 -34.22 -15.94 -14.10
N GLU A 584 -35.38 -15.49 -13.66
CA GLU A 584 -36.25 -14.64 -14.49
C GLU A 584 -35.65 -13.24 -14.62
N PHE A 585 -35.76 -12.66 -15.81
CA PHE A 585 -35.42 -11.26 -16.05
C PHE A 585 -36.68 -10.41 -15.93
N HIS A 586 -36.63 -9.43 -15.03
CA HIS A 586 -37.73 -8.51 -14.80
C HIS A 586 -37.48 -7.24 -15.63
N GLU A 587 -38.24 -7.08 -16.71
CA GLU A 587 -38.21 -5.87 -17.54
C GLU A 587 -38.66 -4.65 -16.72
N ASN A 588 -37.83 -3.59 -16.68
CA ASN A 588 -38.12 -2.35 -15.97
C ASN A 588 -38.00 -1.10 -16.88
N GLY A 589 -38.13 -1.27 -18.21
CA GLY A 589 -37.98 -0.20 -19.19
C GLY A 589 -36.59 -0.10 -19.81
N HIS A 590 -35.77 -1.15 -19.71
CA HIS A 590 -34.44 -1.24 -20.32
C HIS A 590 -34.46 -1.30 -21.84
N PHE A 591 -35.60 -1.64 -22.43
CA PHE A 591 -35.77 -1.77 -23.89
C PHE A 591 -36.48 -0.59 -24.54
N ASN A 592 -36.74 0.49 -23.80
CA ASN A 592 -37.30 1.72 -24.35
C ASN A 592 -36.20 2.51 -25.07
N PRO A 593 -36.32 2.75 -26.40
CA PRO A 593 -35.24 3.37 -27.16
C PRO A 593 -34.96 4.82 -26.73
N SER A 594 -33.67 5.19 -26.62
CA SER A 594 -33.27 6.58 -26.41
C SER A 594 -33.27 7.35 -27.73
N PRO A 595 -33.83 8.58 -27.80
CA PRO A 595 -33.73 9.41 -28.99
C PRO A 595 -32.29 9.99 -29.13
N ASN A 596 -31.87 10.25 -30.38
CA ASN A 596 -30.63 10.97 -30.71
C ASN A 596 -29.32 10.32 -30.19
N LEU A 597 -29.20 8.99 -30.30
CA LEU A 597 -27.96 8.29 -29.99
C LEU A 597 -26.85 8.66 -30.98
N ARG A 598 -25.63 8.85 -30.46
CA ARG A 598 -24.43 9.02 -31.28
C ARG A 598 -24.22 7.78 -32.17
N PRO A 599 -23.86 7.93 -33.46
CA PRO A 599 -23.52 6.79 -34.29
C PRO A 599 -22.40 5.94 -33.69
N LEU A 600 -22.53 4.62 -33.73
CA LEU A 600 -21.53 3.70 -33.14
C LEU A 600 -20.13 3.90 -33.73
N ALA A 601 -20.02 4.19 -35.03
CA ALA A 601 -18.74 4.49 -35.68
C ALA A 601 -18.04 5.69 -35.03
N GLU A 602 -18.81 6.74 -34.69
CA GLU A 602 -18.29 7.91 -33.99
C GLU A 602 -17.90 7.55 -32.55
N ILE A 603 -18.68 6.72 -31.84
CA ILE A 603 -18.33 6.24 -30.49
C ILE A 603 -17.00 5.47 -30.50
N TYR A 604 -16.80 4.56 -31.45
CA TYR A 604 -15.56 3.81 -31.57
C TYR A 604 -14.37 4.69 -31.98
N GLU A 605 -14.59 5.77 -32.73
CA GLU A 605 -13.54 6.73 -33.08
C GLU A 605 -13.23 7.75 -31.97
N THR A 606 -14.24 8.18 -31.20
CA THR A 606 -14.21 9.37 -30.33
C THR A 606 -14.34 9.08 -28.82
N VAL A 607 -14.67 7.85 -28.42
CA VAL A 607 -14.86 7.46 -27.01
C VAL A 607 -14.09 6.21 -26.62
N LEU A 608 -14.10 5.17 -27.46
CA LEU A 608 -13.45 3.89 -27.17
C LEU A 608 -12.06 3.81 -27.81
N PHE A 609 -11.18 2.99 -27.24
CA PHE A 609 -9.82 2.73 -27.77
C PHE A 609 -9.71 1.39 -28.53
N HIS A 610 -10.83 0.73 -28.77
CA HIS A 610 -10.88 -0.63 -29.31
C HIS A 610 -10.79 -0.60 -30.84
N GLY A 611 -9.96 -1.46 -31.42
CA GLY A 611 -9.85 -1.69 -32.86
C GLY A 611 -10.94 -2.64 -33.38
N GLU A 612 -10.98 -2.84 -34.70
CA GLU A 612 -12.10 -3.45 -35.42
C GLU A 612 -12.51 -4.83 -34.90
N THR A 613 -11.55 -5.67 -34.49
CA THR A 613 -11.84 -7.03 -33.97
C THR A 613 -12.66 -7.00 -32.67
N LEU A 614 -12.63 -5.89 -31.93
CA LEU A 614 -13.35 -5.71 -30.67
C LEU A 614 -14.59 -4.80 -30.81
N HIS A 615 -15.00 -4.46 -32.03
CA HIS A 615 -16.24 -3.72 -32.32
C HIS A 615 -17.48 -4.63 -32.25
N GLY A 616 -17.76 -5.15 -31.06
CA GLY A 616 -18.86 -6.10 -30.84
C GLY A 616 -20.21 -5.47 -30.51
N ILE A 617 -20.30 -4.16 -30.22
CA ILE A 617 -21.59 -3.49 -30.00
C ILE A 617 -22.25 -3.24 -31.36
N LYS A 618 -23.39 -3.90 -31.61
CA LYS A 618 -24.15 -3.78 -32.87
C LYS A 618 -25.13 -2.62 -32.86
N GLU A 619 -25.75 -2.37 -31.71
CA GLU A 619 -26.77 -1.36 -31.55
C GLU A 619 -26.89 -0.99 -30.08
N ILE A 620 -26.88 0.31 -29.75
CA ILE A 620 -27.30 0.78 -28.43
C ILE A 620 -28.80 1.00 -28.50
N ILE A 621 -29.57 0.29 -27.68
CA ILE A 621 -31.02 0.43 -27.61
C ILE A 621 -31.36 1.64 -26.74
N ARG A 622 -30.74 1.70 -25.56
CA ARG A 622 -31.03 2.71 -24.54
C ARG A 622 -29.74 3.16 -23.88
N ILE A 623 -29.67 4.46 -23.58
CA ILE A 623 -28.72 5.04 -22.65
C ILE A 623 -29.40 6.13 -21.82
N GLY A 624 -29.16 6.15 -20.52
CA GLY A 624 -29.63 7.20 -19.61
C GLY A 624 -29.04 7.03 -18.21
N GLU A 625 -29.43 7.88 -17.26
CA GLU A 625 -28.82 7.95 -15.92
C GLU A 625 -28.81 6.61 -15.14
N GLN A 626 -29.76 5.71 -15.43
CA GLN A 626 -29.87 4.42 -14.74
C GLN A 626 -29.10 3.28 -15.41
N GLY A 627 -28.58 3.48 -16.62
CA GLY A 627 -27.90 2.40 -17.33
C GLY A 627 -27.86 2.52 -18.85
N ILE A 628 -27.37 1.46 -19.47
CA ILE A 628 -27.22 1.31 -20.92
C ILE A 628 -27.61 -0.11 -21.34
N THR A 629 -28.35 -0.23 -22.44
CA THR A 629 -28.77 -1.51 -23.03
C THR A 629 -28.29 -1.58 -24.47
N ALA A 630 -27.67 -2.68 -24.87
CA ALA A 630 -27.14 -2.84 -26.22
C ALA A 630 -27.22 -4.28 -26.74
N HIS A 631 -27.31 -4.41 -28.06
CA HIS A 631 -27.11 -5.67 -28.79
C HIS A 631 -25.62 -5.90 -29.00
N LEU A 632 -25.14 -7.07 -28.57
CA LEU A 632 -23.75 -7.46 -28.59
C LEU A 632 -23.54 -8.67 -29.49
N GLN A 633 -22.43 -8.68 -30.22
CA GLN A 633 -21.97 -9.81 -31.01
C GLN A 633 -21.19 -10.80 -30.13
N ALA A 634 -21.38 -12.09 -30.38
CA ALA A 634 -20.51 -13.14 -29.83
C ALA A 634 -19.12 -13.10 -30.48
N ALA A 635 -18.10 -13.47 -29.72
CA ALA A 635 -16.74 -13.58 -30.22
C ALA A 635 -16.67 -14.60 -31.38
N PRO A 636 -15.79 -14.39 -32.38
CA PRO A 636 -15.48 -15.41 -33.37
C PRO A 636 -14.82 -16.62 -32.69
N SER A 637 -14.57 -17.70 -33.44
CA SER A 637 -13.93 -18.89 -32.87
C SER A 637 -12.53 -18.57 -32.27
N PRO A 638 -12.10 -19.25 -31.19
CA PRO A 638 -10.86 -18.90 -30.49
C PRO A 638 -9.60 -18.87 -31.35
N ASP A 639 -9.54 -19.69 -32.40
CA ASP A 639 -8.44 -19.74 -33.38
C ASP A 639 -8.28 -18.46 -34.20
N GLN A 640 -9.29 -17.59 -34.23
CA GLN A 640 -9.18 -16.26 -34.86
C GLN A 640 -8.49 -15.24 -33.94
N TRP A 641 -8.52 -15.45 -32.62
CA TRP A 641 -7.95 -14.54 -31.63
C TRP A 641 -6.65 -15.05 -31.02
N LEU A 642 -6.42 -16.36 -31.10
CA LEU A 642 -5.29 -17.06 -30.49
C LEU A 642 -4.72 -18.05 -31.51
N THR A 643 -3.41 -18.04 -31.71
CA THR A 643 -2.74 -19.02 -32.59
C THR A 643 -2.82 -20.44 -32.03
N GLU A 644 -2.72 -20.58 -30.71
CA GLU A 644 -2.81 -21.85 -29.99
C GLU A 644 -3.91 -21.79 -28.89
N PRO A 645 -5.19 -21.90 -29.28
CA PRO A 645 -6.28 -21.86 -28.31
C PRO A 645 -6.31 -23.16 -27.48
N LEU A 646 -6.45 -23.04 -26.15
CA LEU A 646 -6.56 -24.18 -25.24
C LEU A 646 -7.85 -24.99 -25.44
N ARG A 647 -8.86 -24.39 -26.07
CA ARG A 647 -10.16 -24.97 -26.37
C ARG A 647 -10.65 -24.49 -27.73
N SER A 648 -11.43 -25.32 -28.42
CA SER A 648 -12.05 -24.96 -29.69
C SER A 648 -13.25 -24.01 -29.56
N ARG A 649 -13.59 -23.60 -28.32
CA ARG A 649 -14.74 -22.74 -27.98
C ARG A 649 -14.43 -21.94 -26.71
N TRP A 650 -15.01 -20.75 -26.60
CA TRP A 650 -14.96 -19.91 -25.39
C TRP A 650 -15.81 -20.50 -24.26
N ILE A 651 -15.34 -20.38 -23.01
CA ILE A 651 -16.11 -20.77 -21.82
C ILE A 651 -17.07 -19.65 -21.43
N ALA A 652 -16.51 -18.46 -21.20
CA ALA A 652 -17.22 -17.20 -21.17
C ALA A 652 -16.86 -16.45 -22.46
N ASP A 653 -17.83 -15.81 -23.10
CA ASP A 653 -17.57 -15.12 -24.37
C ASP A 653 -16.80 -13.81 -24.11
N PRO A 654 -15.53 -13.71 -24.53
CA PRO A 654 -14.70 -12.56 -24.17
C PRO A 654 -15.10 -11.29 -24.91
N LEU A 655 -15.67 -11.37 -26.12
CA LEU A 655 -16.16 -10.18 -26.83
C LEU A 655 -17.41 -9.64 -26.16
N VAL A 656 -18.34 -10.51 -25.77
CA VAL A 656 -19.56 -10.10 -25.07
C VAL A 656 -19.25 -9.43 -23.73
N LEU A 657 -18.35 -10.02 -22.94
CA LEU A 657 -17.92 -9.43 -21.67
C LEU A 657 -17.19 -8.11 -21.88
N ASP A 658 -16.28 -8.03 -22.85
CA ASP A 658 -15.55 -6.80 -23.17
C ASP A 658 -16.48 -5.70 -23.65
N CYS A 659 -17.44 -6.01 -24.53
CA CYS A 659 -18.46 -5.05 -24.96
C CYS A 659 -19.34 -4.56 -23.81
N ALA A 660 -19.61 -5.37 -22.79
CA ALA A 660 -20.29 -4.90 -21.60
C ALA A 660 -19.43 -3.90 -20.79
N PHE A 661 -18.11 -4.05 -20.80
CA PHE A 661 -17.19 -3.06 -20.24
C PHE A 661 -17.11 -1.80 -21.11
N GLN A 662 -17.11 -1.95 -22.45
CA GLN A 662 -17.23 -0.83 -23.39
C GLN A 662 -18.52 -0.04 -23.15
N MET A 663 -19.64 -0.71 -22.89
CA MET A 663 -20.91 -0.07 -22.52
C MET A 663 -20.75 0.81 -21.27
N ALA A 664 -20.00 0.36 -20.26
CA ALA A 664 -19.70 1.16 -19.07
C ALA A 664 -18.88 2.43 -19.41
N VAL A 665 -17.91 2.31 -20.33
CA VAL A 665 -17.13 3.45 -20.83
C VAL A 665 -18.03 4.47 -21.53
N ILE A 666 -18.88 4.00 -22.44
CA ILE A 666 -19.84 4.85 -23.18
C ILE A 666 -20.79 5.53 -22.20
N TRP A 667 -21.32 4.79 -21.22
CA TRP A 667 -22.20 5.35 -20.21
C TRP A 667 -21.52 6.45 -19.40
N CYS A 668 -20.29 6.23 -18.91
CA CYS A 668 -19.53 7.27 -18.23
C CYS A 668 -19.30 8.50 -19.12
N HIS A 669 -19.01 8.29 -20.41
CA HIS A 669 -18.76 9.39 -21.33
C HIS A 669 -20.01 10.26 -21.50
N GLU A 670 -21.14 9.63 -21.84
CA GLU A 670 -22.39 10.33 -22.13
C GLU A 670 -23.02 10.97 -20.88
N GLN A 671 -22.88 10.34 -19.70
CA GLN A 671 -23.51 10.84 -18.47
C GLN A 671 -22.60 11.71 -17.61
N ARG A 672 -21.27 11.60 -17.74
CA ARG A 672 -20.28 12.26 -16.86
C ARG A 672 -19.19 13.02 -17.60
N GLY A 673 -19.10 12.92 -18.93
CA GLY A 673 -18.01 13.52 -19.70
C GLY A 673 -16.63 12.92 -19.38
N GLN A 674 -16.59 11.70 -18.85
CA GLN A 674 -15.38 10.98 -18.45
C GLN A 674 -15.42 9.54 -18.93
N VAL A 675 -14.26 8.87 -19.04
CA VAL A 675 -14.18 7.45 -19.38
C VAL A 675 -13.75 6.64 -18.16
N CYS A 676 -13.92 5.31 -18.22
CA CYS A 676 -13.56 4.41 -17.13
C CYS A 676 -12.83 3.16 -17.60
N LEU A 677 -12.25 2.39 -16.67
CA LEU A 677 -11.69 1.05 -16.93
C LEU A 677 -12.11 0.06 -15.84
N PRO A 678 -12.40 -1.21 -16.19
CA PRO A 678 -12.83 -2.23 -15.25
C PRO A 678 -11.72 -2.59 -14.25
N ILE A 679 -12.09 -2.83 -12.99
CA ILE A 679 -11.14 -3.28 -11.95
C ILE A 679 -11.64 -4.49 -11.15
N TYR A 680 -12.95 -4.70 -11.08
CA TYR A 680 -13.53 -5.73 -10.22
C TYR A 680 -14.92 -6.17 -10.70
N ALA A 681 -15.29 -7.41 -10.40
CA ALA A 681 -16.66 -7.90 -10.40
C ALA A 681 -16.88 -8.82 -9.20
N ALA A 682 -17.92 -8.55 -8.40
CA ALA A 682 -18.20 -9.33 -7.19
C ALA A 682 -18.62 -10.76 -7.51
N ALA A 683 -19.51 -10.95 -8.48
CA ALA A 683 -19.97 -12.26 -8.90
C ALA A 683 -20.38 -12.27 -10.38
N TYR A 684 -19.83 -13.20 -11.16
CA TYR A 684 -20.32 -13.57 -12.48
C TYR A 684 -21.02 -14.93 -12.39
N ARG A 685 -22.22 -15.07 -12.97
CA ARG A 685 -23.00 -16.31 -13.01
C ARG A 685 -23.48 -16.58 -14.42
N GLN A 686 -23.17 -17.74 -14.97
CA GLN A 686 -23.54 -18.21 -16.29
C GLN A 686 -24.46 -19.44 -16.15
N TYR A 687 -25.59 -19.41 -16.85
CA TYR A 687 -26.65 -20.41 -16.77
C TYR A 687 -26.78 -21.24 -18.06
N ARG A 688 -25.87 -21.00 -19.01
CA ARG A 688 -25.76 -21.74 -20.28
C ARG A 688 -24.33 -22.17 -20.52
N GLU A 689 -24.13 -23.25 -21.27
CA GLU A 689 -22.76 -23.72 -21.56
C GLU A 689 -21.99 -22.79 -22.50
N ARG A 690 -22.70 -21.93 -23.22
CA ARG A 690 -22.12 -20.96 -24.16
C ARG A 690 -23.07 -19.81 -24.40
N PHE A 691 -22.50 -18.69 -24.82
CA PHE A 691 -23.26 -17.61 -25.44
C PHE A 691 -23.78 -18.05 -26.82
N PRO A 692 -24.96 -17.55 -27.25
CA PRO A 692 -25.49 -17.81 -28.59
C PRO A 692 -24.61 -17.19 -29.68
N ALA A 693 -24.46 -17.87 -30.82
CA ALA A 693 -23.56 -17.42 -31.90
C ALA A 693 -24.09 -16.15 -32.60
N GLU A 694 -25.40 -15.96 -32.56
CA GLU A 694 -26.12 -14.79 -33.02
C GLU A 694 -25.93 -13.55 -32.12
N GLY A 695 -25.26 -13.69 -30.98
CA GLY A 695 -25.06 -12.62 -30.00
C GLY A 695 -26.08 -12.62 -28.86
N CYS A 696 -26.10 -11.52 -28.10
CA CYS A 696 -27.00 -11.34 -26.95
C CYS A 696 -27.35 -9.87 -26.73
N THR A 697 -28.34 -9.61 -25.89
CA THR A 697 -28.60 -8.26 -25.36
C THR A 697 -27.94 -8.13 -23.99
N ALA A 698 -27.11 -7.12 -23.79
CA ALA A 698 -26.61 -6.77 -22.46
C ALA A 698 -27.39 -5.58 -21.90
N VAL A 699 -27.74 -5.68 -20.62
CA VAL A 699 -28.39 -4.63 -19.83
C VAL A 699 -27.45 -4.28 -18.69
N LEU A 700 -26.84 -3.10 -18.73
CA LEU A 700 -26.01 -2.57 -17.65
C LEU A 700 -26.82 -1.58 -16.82
N GLU A 701 -27.02 -1.90 -15.54
CA GLU A 701 -27.73 -1.09 -14.56
C GLU A 701 -26.74 -0.42 -13.61
N VAL A 702 -26.75 0.90 -13.55
CA VAL A 702 -25.87 1.64 -12.64
C VAL A 702 -26.45 1.60 -11.23
N ILE A 703 -25.71 1.01 -10.28
CA ILE A 703 -26.05 0.99 -8.87
C ILE A 703 -25.64 2.31 -8.21
N GLN A 704 -24.39 2.70 -8.42
CA GLN A 704 -23.81 3.89 -7.83
C GLN A 704 -22.67 4.42 -8.69
N THR A 705 -22.53 5.73 -8.75
CA THR A 705 -21.37 6.38 -9.38
C THR A 705 -21.01 7.66 -8.64
N ASP A 706 -19.71 7.91 -8.51
CA ASP A 706 -19.15 9.17 -8.03
C ASP A 706 -18.10 9.71 -9.03
N ALA A 707 -17.30 10.70 -8.62
CA ALA A 707 -16.29 11.31 -9.48
C ALA A 707 -15.12 10.38 -9.88
N HIS A 708 -14.99 9.22 -9.24
CA HIS A 708 -13.82 8.34 -9.38
C HIS A 708 -14.18 6.86 -9.62
N LYS A 709 -15.46 6.49 -9.48
CA LYS A 709 -15.90 5.09 -9.58
C LYS A 709 -17.31 4.96 -10.15
N LEU A 710 -17.49 3.91 -10.96
CA LEU A 710 -18.79 3.38 -11.38
C LEU A 710 -18.97 1.98 -10.75
N THR A 711 -20.14 1.72 -10.17
CA THR A 711 -20.59 0.39 -9.75
C THR A 711 -21.88 0.05 -10.48
N ALA A 712 -21.94 -1.11 -11.13
CA ALA A 712 -23.07 -1.53 -11.94
C ALA A 712 -23.32 -3.04 -11.84
N ASP A 713 -24.52 -3.45 -12.24
CA ASP A 713 -24.86 -4.84 -12.52
C ASP A 713 -25.08 -5.01 -14.02
N ILE A 714 -24.76 -6.17 -14.56
CA ILE A 714 -24.88 -6.46 -15.99
C ILE A 714 -25.64 -7.77 -16.17
N THR A 715 -26.72 -7.74 -16.93
CA THR A 715 -27.49 -8.94 -17.29
C THR A 715 -27.40 -9.20 -18.78
N PHE A 716 -27.06 -10.43 -19.17
CA PHE A 716 -26.96 -10.88 -20.55
C PHE A 716 -28.17 -11.75 -20.90
N LEU A 717 -28.85 -11.41 -21.98
CA LEU A 717 -30.13 -12.00 -22.39
C LEU A 717 -30.05 -12.56 -23.81
N ASP A 718 -30.69 -13.70 -24.05
CA ASP A 718 -30.88 -14.19 -25.42
C ASP A 718 -32.01 -13.44 -26.15
N GLN A 719 -32.26 -13.81 -27.41
CA GLN A 719 -33.31 -13.19 -28.22
C GLN A 719 -34.73 -13.35 -27.63
N ALA A 720 -34.94 -14.37 -26.80
CA ALA A 720 -36.19 -14.60 -26.08
C ALA A 720 -36.22 -13.92 -24.69
N ARG A 721 -35.26 -13.02 -24.42
CA ARG A 721 -35.05 -12.33 -23.14
C ARG A 721 -34.84 -13.26 -21.94
N LYS A 722 -34.33 -14.47 -22.17
CA LYS A 722 -33.91 -15.37 -21.10
C LYS A 722 -32.49 -15.07 -20.68
N VAL A 723 -32.24 -15.09 -19.38
CA VAL A 723 -30.91 -14.85 -18.81
C VAL A 723 -29.92 -15.92 -19.28
N ILE A 724 -28.85 -15.47 -19.92
CA ILE A 724 -27.67 -16.27 -20.27
C ILE A 724 -26.68 -16.22 -19.12
N ALA A 725 -26.38 -15.00 -18.64
CA ALA A 725 -25.45 -14.74 -17.56
C ALA A 725 -25.78 -13.43 -16.84
N VAL A 726 -25.26 -13.27 -15.63
CA VAL A 726 -25.37 -12.05 -14.81
C VAL A 726 -24.01 -11.75 -14.20
N MET A 727 -23.59 -10.49 -14.23
CA MET A 727 -22.47 -9.96 -13.48
C MET A 727 -23.00 -8.97 -12.43
N LYS A 728 -22.66 -9.18 -11.17
CA LYS A 728 -23.06 -8.37 -10.04
C LYS A 728 -21.86 -7.64 -9.43
N GLY A 729 -22.08 -6.40 -9.01
CA GLY A 729 -21.06 -5.57 -8.38
C GLY A 729 -19.84 -5.36 -9.28
N TYR A 730 -20.08 -5.10 -10.57
CA TYR A 730 -19.04 -4.66 -11.50
C TYR A 730 -18.55 -3.28 -11.09
N GLU A 731 -17.24 -3.09 -11.03
CA GLU A 731 -16.63 -1.81 -10.68
C GLU A 731 -15.65 -1.35 -11.76
N ALA A 732 -15.74 -0.07 -12.10
CA ALA A 732 -14.81 0.61 -12.97
C ALA A 732 -14.28 1.90 -12.33
N VAL A 733 -13.01 2.21 -12.58
CA VAL A 733 -12.38 3.46 -12.14
C VAL A 733 -12.60 4.54 -13.19
N ILE A 734 -13.08 5.70 -12.76
CA ILE A 734 -13.28 6.88 -13.60
C ILE A 734 -12.10 7.82 -13.37
N ASP A 735 -11.41 8.21 -14.44
CA ASP A 735 -10.29 9.14 -14.37
C ASP A 735 -10.17 9.95 -15.67
N GLN A 736 -10.04 11.27 -15.54
CA GLN A 736 -9.87 12.18 -16.67
C GLN A 736 -8.56 11.91 -17.45
N GLN A 737 -7.53 11.38 -16.79
CA GLN A 737 -6.25 11.05 -17.43
C GLN A 737 -6.39 9.90 -18.44
N LEU A 738 -7.43 9.07 -18.32
CA LEU A 738 -7.67 7.95 -19.24
C LEU A 738 -7.97 8.42 -20.66
N PHE A 739 -8.52 9.62 -20.87
CA PHE A 739 -8.68 10.17 -22.22
C PHE A 739 -7.35 10.27 -22.97
N LYS A 740 -6.26 10.62 -22.27
CA LYS A 740 -4.92 10.65 -22.87
C LYS A 740 -4.45 9.25 -23.26
N ALA A 741 -4.73 8.26 -22.41
CA ALA A 741 -4.37 6.87 -22.65
C ALA A 741 -5.20 6.25 -23.79
N PHE A 742 -6.45 6.65 -23.97
CA PHE A 742 -7.28 6.13 -25.06
C PHE A 742 -6.83 6.64 -26.43
N ARG A 743 -6.03 7.73 -26.49
CA ARG A 743 -5.48 8.34 -27.73
C ARG A 743 -6.54 8.62 -28.80
N VAL A 744 -7.74 8.88 -28.35
CA VAL A 744 -8.89 9.15 -29.20
C VAL A 744 -8.83 10.61 -29.68
N LYS A 745 -9.13 10.86 -30.97
CA LYS A 745 -9.21 12.22 -31.50
C LYS A 745 -10.31 12.98 -30.76
N ALA A 746 -9.95 14.11 -30.16
CA ALA A 746 -10.95 15.03 -29.62
C ALA A 746 -11.87 15.49 -30.77
N ALA A 747 -13.17 15.30 -30.62
CA ALA A 747 -14.20 15.82 -31.52
C ALA A 747 -14.28 17.35 -31.43
#